data_AF-A0A395SU78-F1
#
_entry.id   AF-A0A395SU78-F1
#
_cell.length_a   1.000
_cell.length_b   1.000
_cell.length_c   1.000
_cell.angle_alpha   90.00
_cell.angle_beta   90.00
_cell.angle_gamma   90.00
#
_symmetry.space_group_name_H-M   'P 1'
#
loop_
_entity.id
_entity.type
_entity.pdbx_description
1 polymer ?
#
loop_
_entity_poly.entity_id
_entity_poly.type
_entity_poly.pdbx_seq_one_letter_code
_entity_poly.pdbx_strand_id
1 'polypeptide(L)'
;MTPSATTAAPTGQSILNTAKTQDGSVKRIHKIPEFATKEATRQWQLEQMAGAFRVFAKLGYADGSSGHISLRDPVDPDTFWINPYGVHFGLLTVSDMVHIDDNGNRIGGAEKPVNTAGFIIHAAIHKRRPDINAACHLHSPYGRAWSTFGKPIEMINQDSCMFYDDLAVYTNFGGVVFAREEGSRLADALGATKKNIILQNHGLLTSGGTIGEAAAFFIALERACQAQLLVEAAVTPNGSQLKKTLVSDEEAQYTKDNTGSPEAMYMQFEPEYQMLLKESRVSQGLNTSWNGVREVTELPVHCYGYGYDQDGYEQSEDCLYLNVIRPANLKATAGLPVAVWFHGGGLTMGGASDTRYNLSFIVEQSVTLGKPLIGIGLNYRLSAFGFITGKEVLKEGASNLGFRDQRLALHWIKENIKAFGGDPGQVTIFGESSGAESVAAQVFAYNGRDDGLFRGAIGQSGFGAPLGRYPGGFNATQGMQATYDRLVGKVPSCSSLVGSDKSLPCLRKAPFDEINNAILATTTGLEWAPVLDGDFFADYYTNQLEKGNFAKVPILIGANTDEGTSFGRNRRPDGGNIDTDEDMRDAIGTIIPPQVEETTGNSVDELTDELMEIYPNDQRVGIPSLESWPHIIKPGDSYAELLGVQYRRSTALFGDFIMHYQRRRMNKAWAKNGIPNYAYRFNIVPNEQAVYAGVTHFQEVAFVLYNINGYGYSRNPFGGQGSYPGDAKTMAKTISTAWINFFNTLDPNGKAGKDLFGGKEWPTYDLSGGPDGKGIVFNINGSAVEVDNWRSDGLEWMAKHALDVFGN
;
A
#
# COMPACT_ATOMS: atom_id res chain seq x y z
N MET A 1 27.96 -2.79 -8.46
CA MET A 1 29.25 -2.33 -9.03
C MET A 1 29.07 -0.91 -9.54
N THR A 2 30.09 -0.08 -9.35
CA THR A 2 30.22 1.32 -9.79
C THR A 2 29.73 1.54 -11.23
N PRO A 3 29.15 2.71 -11.58
CA PRO A 3 28.82 2.99 -12.97
C PRO A 3 30.12 3.16 -13.76
N SER A 4 30.38 2.22 -14.66
CA SER A 4 31.45 2.31 -15.64
C SER A 4 31.15 3.44 -16.61
N ALA A 5 32.01 4.46 -16.59
CA ALA A 5 32.09 5.45 -17.63
C ALA A 5 32.43 4.79 -18.99
N THR A 6 31.77 5.28 -20.04
CA THR A 6 32.30 5.71 -21.35
C THR A 6 31.51 5.18 -22.55
N THR A 7 30.78 6.08 -23.18
CA THR A 7 30.84 6.29 -24.65
C THR A 7 30.78 7.79 -24.92
N ALA A 8 31.55 8.21 -25.91
CA ALA A 8 32.12 9.55 -26.06
C ALA A 8 31.14 10.72 -25.97
N ALA A 9 31.49 11.70 -25.13
CA ALA A 9 30.89 13.03 -25.17
C ALA A 9 31.19 13.69 -26.53
N PRO A 10 30.22 14.38 -27.15
CA PRO A 10 30.55 15.31 -28.22
C PRO A 10 31.49 16.36 -27.63
N THR A 11 32.68 16.48 -28.23
CA THR A 11 33.70 17.46 -27.85
C THR A 11 33.09 18.86 -27.95
N GLY A 12 32.81 19.49 -26.80
CA GLY A 12 32.53 20.92 -26.70
C GLY A 12 31.12 21.36 -26.30
N GLN A 13 30.28 20.53 -25.66
CA GLN A 13 29.05 21.05 -25.03
C GLN A 13 29.30 21.47 -23.57
N SER A 14 28.90 22.70 -23.26
CA SER A 14 28.95 23.29 -21.92
C SER A 14 28.21 22.39 -20.91
N ILE A 15 28.87 22.08 -19.79
CA ILE A 15 28.30 21.37 -18.63
C ILE A 15 27.51 22.28 -17.68
N LEU A 16 27.43 23.59 -18.00
CA LEU A 16 26.69 24.56 -17.21
C LEU A 16 25.19 24.41 -17.50
N ASN A 17 24.34 24.76 -16.54
CA ASN A 17 22.86 24.75 -16.66
C ASN A 17 22.30 25.70 -17.75
N THR A 18 23.20 26.42 -18.42
CA THR A 18 22.95 27.36 -19.50
C THR A 18 23.86 27.07 -20.69
N ALA A 19 23.30 27.21 -21.89
CA ALA A 19 24.00 27.14 -23.16
C ALA A 19 23.95 28.52 -23.83
N LYS A 20 25.10 29.02 -24.33
CA LYS A 20 25.10 30.17 -25.22
C LYS A 20 24.62 29.75 -26.61
N THR A 21 23.59 30.42 -27.11
CA THR A 21 23.12 30.30 -28.50
C THR A 21 24.08 31.04 -29.44
N GLN A 22 23.95 30.80 -30.75
CA GLN A 22 24.80 31.43 -31.78
C GLN A 22 24.68 32.96 -31.83
N ASP A 23 23.58 33.53 -31.33
CA ASP A 23 23.34 34.97 -31.22
C ASP A 23 23.83 35.59 -29.89
N GLY A 24 24.47 34.80 -29.02
CA GLY A 24 24.98 35.25 -27.74
C GLY A 24 23.96 35.26 -26.59
N SER A 25 22.69 34.90 -26.84
CA SER A 25 21.69 34.73 -25.78
C SER A 25 21.95 33.48 -24.93
N VAL A 26 21.46 33.49 -23.68
CA VAL A 26 21.64 32.40 -22.72
C VAL A 26 20.38 31.55 -22.69
N LYS A 27 20.47 30.29 -23.12
CA LYS A 27 19.36 29.32 -23.10
C LYS A 27 19.51 28.35 -21.93
N ARG A 28 18.50 28.25 -21.08
CA ARG A 28 18.46 27.23 -20.01
C ARG A 28 18.25 25.83 -20.58
N ILE A 29 19.00 24.88 -20.06
CA ILE A 29 18.94 23.47 -20.49
C ILE A 29 17.81 22.72 -19.78
N HIS A 30 17.55 23.05 -18.51
CA HIS A 30 16.41 22.52 -17.75
C HIS A 30 15.19 23.42 -17.93
N LYS A 31 14.04 22.81 -18.22
CA LYS A 31 12.77 23.48 -18.52
C LYS A 31 11.63 22.83 -17.74
N ILE A 32 10.54 23.58 -17.59
CA ILE A 32 9.26 23.02 -17.18
C ILE A 32 8.86 21.94 -18.20
N PRO A 33 8.46 20.73 -17.77
CA PRO A 33 8.05 19.65 -18.67
C PRO A 33 6.84 20.03 -19.53
N GLU A 34 6.85 19.61 -20.80
CA GLU A 34 5.70 19.68 -21.70
C GLU A 34 5.11 18.28 -21.89
N PHE A 35 3.78 18.17 -21.89
CA PHE A 35 3.07 16.89 -22.01
C PHE A 35 2.21 16.83 -23.26
N ALA A 36 2.02 15.63 -23.80
CA ALA A 36 1.24 15.41 -25.01
C ALA A 36 -0.27 15.72 -24.85
N THR A 37 -0.80 15.63 -23.62
CA THR A 37 -2.22 15.87 -23.34
C THR A 37 -2.42 16.79 -22.14
N LYS A 38 -3.58 17.45 -22.10
CA LYS A 38 -3.98 18.32 -20.97
C LYS A 38 -4.23 17.51 -19.71
N GLU A 39 -4.72 16.27 -19.84
CA GLU A 39 -4.92 15.33 -18.74
C GLU A 39 -3.59 14.92 -18.10
N ALA A 40 -2.55 14.68 -18.91
CA ALA A 40 -1.21 14.42 -18.39
C ALA A 40 -0.63 15.64 -17.68
N THR A 41 -0.87 16.84 -18.22
CA THR A 41 -0.48 18.11 -17.56
C THR A 41 -1.20 18.30 -16.22
N ARG A 42 -2.50 18.00 -16.15
CA ARG A 42 -3.31 18.01 -14.93
C ARG A 42 -2.72 17.06 -13.89
N GLN A 43 -2.50 15.81 -14.27
CA GLN A 43 -1.98 14.78 -13.37
C GLN A 43 -0.62 15.21 -12.78
N TRP A 44 0.31 15.65 -13.63
CA TRP A 44 1.61 16.14 -13.20
C TRP A 44 1.52 17.31 -12.21
N GLN A 45 0.66 18.31 -12.47
CA GLN A 45 0.49 19.43 -11.54
C GLN A 45 -0.15 19.02 -10.22
N LEU A 46 -1.08 18.05 -10.22
CA LEU A 46 -1.67 17.53 -8.98
C LEU A 46 -0.64 16.73 -8.16
N GLU A 47 0.24 15.99 -8.82
CA GLU A 47 1.36 15.31 -8.16
C GLU A 47 2.34 16.30 -7.53
N GLN A 48 2.66 17.39 -8.26
CA GLN A 48 3.45 18.51 -7.74
C GLN A 48 2.73 19.19 -6.57
N MET A 49 1.41 19.29 -6.60
CA MET A 49 0.58 19.89 -5.54
C MET A 49 0.62 19.07 -4.25
N ALA A 50 0.41 17.76 -4.35
CA ALA A 50 0.60 16.86 -3.21
C ALA A 50 2.05 16.92 -2.69
N GLY A 51 3.03 16.99 -3.61
CA GLY A 51 4.44 17.19 -3.26
C GLY A 51 4.70 18.49 -2.50
N ALA A 52 4.15 19.61 -2.96
CA ALA A 52 4.32 20.93 -2.36
C ALA A 52 3.79 20.97 -0.92
N PHE A 53 2.61 20.40 -0.66
CA PHE A 53 2.11 20.27 0.70
C PHE A 53 3.05 19.49 1.62
N ARG A 54 3.56 18.34 1.16
CA ARG A 54 4.47 17.51 1.96
C ARG A 54 5.82 18.20 2.19
N VAL A 55 6.34 18.90 1.19
CA VAL A 55 7.55 19.75 1.34
C VAL A 55 7.29 20.86 2.36
N PHE A 56 6.17 21.58 2.27
CA PHE A 56 5.80 22.62 3.23
C PHE A 56 5.64 22.09 4.66
N ALA A 57 5.04 20.90 4.81
CA ALA A 57 4.95 20.23 6.11
C ALA A 57 6.35 19.93 6.68
N LYS A 58 7.26 19.41 5.85
CA LYS A 58 8.64 19.10 6.24
C LYS A 58 9.44 20.35 6.62
N LEU A 59 9.18 21.47 5.95
CA LEU A 59 9.78 22.77 6.25
C LEU A 59 9.15 23.46 7.48
N GLY A 60 8.10 22.87 8.07
CA GLY A 60 7.43 23.41 9.26
C GLY A 60 6.43 24.52 8.98
N TYR A 61 5.87 24.58 7.77
CA TYR A 61 4.90 25.61 7.37
C TYR A 61 3.43 25.18 7.58
N ALA A 62 3.20 23.91 7.90
CA ALA A 62 1.87 23.41 8.24
C ALA A 62 1.41 23.96 9.60
N ASP A 63 0.19 24.51 9.65
CA ASP A 63 -0.41 25.04 10.89
C ASP A 63 -1.88 24.62 10.99
N GLY A 64 -2.10 23.43 11.58
CA GLY A 64 -3.44 22.87 11.79
C GLY A 64 -4.22 22.73 10.49
N SER A 65 -5.40 23.35 10.44
CA SER A 65 -6.31 23.34 9.28
C SER A 65 -6.13 24.54 8.33
N SER A 66 -5.11 25.38 8.57
CA SER A 66 -4.90 26.61 7.83
C SER A 66 -3.92 26.44 6.66
N GLY A 67 -4.24 27.10 5.55
CA GLY A 67 -3.40 27.18 4.35
C GLY A 67 -3.95 26.36 3.18
N HIS A 68 -3.70 26.88 1.98
CA HIS A 68 -4.30 26.39 0.75
C HIS A 68 -3.32 26.45 -0.41
N ILE A 69 -3.39 25.45 -1.26
CA ILE A 69 -2.80 25.48 -2.60
C ILE A 69 -3.94 25.26 -3.57
N SER A 70 -3.96 26.00 -4.67
CA SER A 70 -4.91 25.76 -5.77
C SER A 70 -4.21 25.64 -7.11
N LEU A 71 -4.85 24.90 -8.01
CA LEU A 71 -4.43 24.68 -9.38
C LEU A 71 -5.63 24.89 -10.32
N ARG A 72 -5.59 25.92 -11.17
CA ARG A 72 -6.48 26.02 -12.33
C ARG A 72 -6.34 24.77 -13.19
N ASP A 73 -7.46 24.17 -13.51
CA ASP A 73 -7.46 22.91 -14.21
C ASP A 73 -6.99 23.07 -15.69
N PRO A 74 -5.97 22.32 -16.14
CA PRO A 74 -5.47 22.44 -17.51
C PRO A 74 -6.46 21.99 -18.60
N VAL A 75 -7.42 21.13 -18.25
CA VAL A 75 -8.43 20.59 -19.18
C VAL A 75 -9.63 21.54 -19.27
N ASP A 76 -10.14 21.99 -18.12
CA ASP A 76 -11.25 22.93 -17.97
C ASP A 76 -10.83 24.20 -17.19
N PRO A 77 -10.29 25.23 -17.88
CA PRO A 77 -9.66 26.38 -17.25
C PRO A 77 -10.58 27.28 -16.39
N ASP A 78 -11.90 27.08 -16.46
CA ASP A 78 -12.90 27.79 -15.66
C ASP A 78 -13.13 27.12 -14.29
N THR A 79 -12.34 26.10 -13.97
CA THR A 79 -12.42 25.32 -12.74
C THR A 79 -11.04 25.17 -12.11
N PHE A 80 -10.97 24.77 -10.84
CA PHE A 80 -9.69 24.53 -10.18
C PHE A 80 -9.73 23.44 -9.12
N TRP A 81 -8.56 22.91 -8.82
CA TRP A 81 -8.30 21.93 -7.78
C TRP A 81 -7.80 22.61 -6.52
N ILE A 82 -8.21 22.13 -5.35
CA ILE A 82 -7.82 22.66 -4.04
C ILE A 82 -7.74 21.53 -3.01
N ASN A 83 -6.93 21.72 -1.96
CA ASN A 83 -6.84 20.76 -0.87
C ASN A 83 -8.13 20.70 -0.02
N PRO A 84 -8.42 19.53 0.59
CA PRO A 84 -9.54 19.39 1.51
C PRO A 84 -9.25 20.04 2.87
N TYR A 85 -10.32 20.37 3.57
CA TYR A 85 -10.27 20.90 4.93
C TYR A 85 -9.98 19.79 5.96
N GLY A 86 -9.14 20.09 6.94
CA GLY A 86 -8.90 19.20 8.10
C GLY A 86 -7.94 18.03 7.83
N VAL A 87 -7.20 18.03 6.72
CA VAL A 87 -6.17 17.03 6.44
C VAL A 87 -4.78 17.66 6.58
N HIS A 88 -3.92 17.06 7.38
CA HIS A 88 -2.56 17.55 7.59
C HIS A 88 -1.75 17.52 6.28
N PHE A 89 -0.98 18.56 5.98
CA PHE A 89 -0.25 18.68 4.71
C PHE A 89 0.69 17.52 4.41
N GLY A 90 1.32 16.95 5.43
CA GLY A 90 2.19 15.77 5.29
C GLY A 90 1.48 14.50 4.80
N LEU A 91 0.15 14.44 4.89
CA LEU A 91 -0.65 13.28 4.50
C LEU A 91 -1.31 13.44 3.12
N LEU A 92 -1.39 14.66 2.59
CA LEU A 92 -2.12 14.95 1.36
C LEU A 92 -1.55 14.16 0.16
N THR A 93 -2.43 13.46 -0.55
CA THR A 93 -2.16 12.73 -1.80
C THR A 93 -2.88 13.41 -2.98
N VAL A 94 -2.59 12.99 -4.21
CA VAL A 94 -3.35 13.43 -5.40
C VAL A 94 -4.84 13.12 -5.25
N SER A 95 -5.18 11.95 -4.71
CA SER A 95 -6.56 11.52 -4.49
C SER A 95 -7.33 12.34 -3.46
N ASP A 96 -6.65 13.15 -2.65
CA ASP A 96 -7.30 14.04 -1.69
C ASP A 96 -7.76 15.35 -2.32
N MET A 97 -7.27 15.71 -3.50
CA MET A 97 -7.57 16.99 -4.14
C MET A 97 -9.04 17.06 -4.58
N VAL A 98 -9.69 18.18 -4.29
CA VAL A 98 -11.10 18.42 -4.59
C VAL A 98 -11.19 19.31 -5.83
N HIS A 99 -11.94 18.88 -6.84
CA HIS A 99 -12.18 19.67 -8.06
C HIS A 99 -13.45 20.48 -7.90
N ILE A 100 -13.34 21.80 -8.04
CA ILE A 100 -14.43 22.74 -7.77
C ILE A 100 -14.63 23.74 -8.89
N ASP A 101 -15.87 24.18 -9.05
CA ASP A 101 -16.26 25.26 -9.96
C ASP A 101 -16.08 26.66 -9.31
N ASP A 102 -16.28 27.71 -10.11
CA ASP A 102 -16.20 29.11 -9.70
C ASP A 102 -17.20 29.52 -8.60
N ASN A 103 -18.21 28.69 -8.30
CA ASN A 103 -19.19 28.93 -7.24
C ASN A 103 -18.85 28.16 -5.95
N GLY A 104 -17.81 27.34 -5.97
CA GLY A 104 -17.38 26.50 -4.84
C GLY A 104 -18.13 25.17 -4.77
N ASN A 105 -18.85 24.78 -5.84
CA ASN A 105 -19.46 23.47 -5.93
C ASN A 105 -18.42 22.45 -6.33
N ARG A 106 -18.43 21.29 -5.68
CA ARG A 106 -17.62 20.15 -6.09
C ARG A 106 -18.14 19.56 -7.39
N ILE A 107 -17.24 19.42 -8.37
CA ILE A 107 -17.49 18.84 -9.69
C ILE A 107 -16.65 17.58 -9.97
N GLY A 108 -15.74 17.23 -9.07
CA GLY A 108 -14.90 16.03 -9.17
C GLY A 108 -13.92 15.89 -7.99
N GLY A 109 -12.96 14.98 -8.11
CA GLY A 109 -11.92 14.75 -7.09
C GLY A 109 -12.45 14.10 -5.81
N ALA A 110 -11.79 14.34 -4.67
CA ALA A 110 -12.17 13.76 -3.39
C ALA A 110 -13.54 14.26 -2.88
N GLU A 111 -14.33 13.39 -2.26
CA GLU A 111 -15.58 13.76 -1.58
C GLU A 111 -15.30 14.27 -0.16
N LYS A 112 -14.64 15.43 -0.09
CA LYS A 112 -14.22 16.07 1.18
C LYS A 112 -14.60 17.56 1.18
N PRO A 113 -14.91 18.14 2.35
CA PRO A 113 -15.20 19.57 2.44
C PRO A 113 -13.95 20.40 2.12
N VAL A 114 -14.15 21.59 1.54
CA VAL A 114 -13.10 22.60 1.30
C VAL A 114 -13.35 23.78 2.23
N ASN A 115 -12.29 24.44 2.69
CA ASN A 115 -12.42 25.64 3.51
C ASN A 115 -12.97 26.82 2.70
N THR A 116 -14.06 27.43 3.18
CA THR A 116 -14.72 28.55 2.51
C THR A 116 -13.80 29.76 2.32
N ALA A 117 -12.97 30.12 3.30
CA ALA A 117 -12.10 31.28 3.22
C ALA A 117 -10.96 31.06 2.20
N GLY A 118 -10.37 29.86 2.20
CA GLY A 118 -9.37 29.46 1.20
C GLY A 118 -9.90 29.51 -0.23
N PHE A 119 -11.10 28.96 -0.44
CA PHE A 119 -11.78 28.99 -1.72
C PHE A 119 -11.93 30.43 -2.26
N ILE A 120 -12.47 31.34 -1.44
CA ILE A 120 -12.83 32.69 -1.89
C ILE A 120 -11.61 33.50 -2.36
N ILE A 121 -10.49 33.41 -1.64
CA ILE A 121 -9.26 34.13 -2.00
C ILE A 121 -8.71 33.61 -3.33
N HIS A 122 -8.60 32.29 -3.46
CA HIS A 122 -8.01 31.65 -4.64
C HIS A 122 -8.89 31.81 -5.89
N ALA A 123 -10.22 31.68 -5.74
CA ALA A 123 -11.18 31.92 -6.81
C ALA A 123 -11.09 33.36 -7.35
N ALA A 124 -10.98 34.36 -6.47
CA ALA A 124 -10.84 35.76 -6.89
C ALA A 124 -9.55 36.02 -7.69
N ILE A 125 -8.44 35.39 -7.28
CA ILE A 125 -7.16 35.50 -7.98
C ILE A 125 -7.24 34.83 -9.35
N HIS A 126 -7.70 33.58 -9.43
CA HIS A 126 -7.84 32.88 -10.71
C HIS A 126 -8.79 33.64 -11.64
N LYS A 127 -9.89 34.19 -11.14
CA LYS A 127 -10.80 34.99 -11.96
C LYS A 127 -10.18 36.28 -12.49
N ARG A 128 -9.38 36.97 -11.68
CA ARG A 128 -8.79 38.27 -12.06
C ARG A 128 -7.52 38.13 -12.89
N ARG A 129 -6.78 37.04 -12.72
CA ARG A 129 -5.49 36.78 -13.34
C ARG A 129 -5.52 35.45 -14.11
N PRO A 130 -6.00 35.46 -15.37
CA PRO A 130 -6.03 34.26 -16.22
C PRO A 130 -4.64 33.67 -16.50
N ASP A 131 -3.58 34.47 -16.34
CA ASP A 131 -2.19 34.05 -16.46
C ASP A 131 -1.68 33.27 -15.23
N ILE A 132 -2.40 33.31 -14.11
CA ILE A 132 -2.09 32.54 -12.89
C ILE A 132 -2.86 31.23 -12.92
N ASN A 133 -2.09 30.13 -12.91
CA ASN A 133 -2.61 28.76 -12.84
C ASN A 133 -2.45 28.13 -11.48
N ALA A 134 -1.51 28.58 -10.65
CA ALA A 134 -1.30 28.03 -9.33
C ALA A 134 -1.14 29.15 -8.29
N ALA A 135 -1.65 28.92 -7.07
CA ALA A 135 -1.49 29.82 -5.95
C ALA A 135 -1.24 29.03 -4.66
N CYS A 136 -0.29 29.49 -3.85
CA CYS A 136 0.06 28.94 -2.54
C CYS A 136 -0.15 30.02 -1.48
N HIS A 137 -0.97 29.74 -0.47
CA HIS A 137 -1.22 30.64 0.65
C HIS A 137 -1.07 29.88 1.97
N LEU A 138 -0.14 30.30 2.82
CA LEU A 138 0.05 29.71 4.14
C LEU A 138 0.33 30.78 5.19
N HIS A 139 0.17 30.39 6.44
CA HIS A 139 0.50 31.21 7.61
C HIS A 139 1.88 30.82 8.16
N SER A 140 2.89 30.76 7.30
CA SER A 140 4.23 30.32 7.70
C SER A 140 4.86 31.22 8.79
N PRO A 141 5.73 30.69 9.67
CA PRO A 141 6.18 31.39 10.89
C PRO A 141 6.78 32.78 10.65
N TYR A 142 7.72 32.92 9.72
CA TYR A 142 8.45 34.16 9.47
C TYR A 142 7.66 35.11 8.58
N GLY A 143 6.93 34.58 7.60
CA GLY A 143 6.02 35.34 6.75
C GLY A 143 4.91 36.00 7.57
N ARG A 144 4.30 35.25 8.50
CA ARG A 144 3.33 35.81 9.45
C ARG A 144 3.96 36.90 10.32
N ALA A 145 5.15 36.66 10.88
CA ALA A 145 5.85 37.64 11.69
C ALA A 145 6.17 38.94 10.92
N TRP A 146 6.74 38.83 9.72
CA TRP A 146 7.05 39.98 8.87
C TRP A 146 5.80 40.72 8.40
N SER A 147 4.73 39.99 8.09
CA SER A 147 3.47 40.58 7.61
C SER A 147 2.86 41.59 8.58
N THR A 148 3.17 41.51 9.89
CA THR A 148 2.67 42.45 10.89
C THR A 148 3.08 43.90 10.64
N PHE A 149 4.21 44.11 9.95
CA PHE A 149 4.71 45.45 9.62
C PHE A 149 3.99 46.09 8.44
N GLY A 150 3.26 45.30 7.63
CA GLY A 150 2.55 45.81 6.45
C GLY A 150 3.47 46.47 5.41
N LYS A 151 4.66 45.90 5.20
CA LYS A 151 5.70 46.43 4.30
C LYS A 151 6.33 45.33 3.44
N PRO A 152 6.87 45.67 2.26
CA PRO A 152 7.62 44.70 1.45
C PRO A 152 8.93 44.31 2.14
N ILE A 153 9.55 43.22 1.70
CA ILE A 153 10.95 42.92 2.06
C ILE A 153 11.90 43.86 1.29
N GLU A 154 13.08 44.11 1.84
CA GLU A 154 14.10 44.91 1.18
C GLU A 154 15.06 44.01 0.37
N MET A 155 15.70 44.58 -0.66
CA MET A 155 16.67 43.87 -1.49
C MET A 155 18.02 43.78 -0.79
N ILE A 156 18.10 42.97 0.27
CA ILE A 156 19.27 42.83 1.14
C ILE A 156 20.26 41.74 0.69
N ASN A 157 19.84 40.86 -0.21
CA ASN A 157 20.63 39.74 -0.73
C ASN A 157 20.04 39.18 -2.04
N GLN A 158 20.73 38.20 -2.64
CA GLN A 158 20.30 37.57 -3.91
C GLN A 158 18.88 36.96 -3.83
N ASP A 159 18.49 36.38 -2.70
CA ASP A 159 17.19 35.73 -2.54
C ASP A 159 16.05 36.75 -2.50
N SER A 160 16.23 37.85 -1.78
CA SER A 160 15.26 38.96 -1.77
C SER A 160 15.07 39.60 -3.16
N CYS A 161 16.11 39.62 -4.00
CA CYS A 161 16.03 40.13 -5.37
C CYS A 161 15.07 39.32 -6.26
N MET A 162 14.73 38.07 -5.91
CA MET A 162 13.69 37.31 -6.61
C MET A 162 12.31 37.98 -6.57
N PHE A 163 12.14 39.00 -5.72
CA PHE A 163 10.88 39.72 -5.49
C PHE A 163 10.94 41.19 -5.94
N TYR A 164 12.04 41.63 -6.57
CA TYR A 164 12.16 43.00 -7.10
C TYR A 164 11.04 43.28 -8.11
N ASP A 165 10.30 44.37 -7.88
CA ASP A 165 9.05 44.77 -8.58
C ASP A 165 7.95 43.68 -8.74
N ASP A 166 8.06 42.58 -7.99
CA ASP A 166 7.16 41.41 -8.10
C ASP A 166 6.54 41.00 -6.75
N LEU A 167 6.53 41.96 -5.80
CA LEU A 167 5.93 41.81 -4.49
C LEU A 167 4.95 42.94 -4.20
N ALA A 168 3.70 42.57 -3.96
CA ALA A 168 2.65 43.45 -3.48
C ALA A 168 2.54 43.36 -1.95
N VAL A 169 1.89 44.37 -1.36
CA VAL A 169 1.52 44.36 0.05
C VAL A 169 0.06 44.76 0.17
N TYR A 170 -0.74 43.90 0.78
CA TYR A 170 -2.12 44.18 1.12
C TYR A 170 -2.22 44.64 2.57
N THR A 171 -2.59 45.92 2.78
CA THR A 171 -2.55 46.58 4.10
C THR A 171 -3.90 46.62 4.83
N ASN A 172 -4.89 45.84 4.39
CA ASN A 172 -6.27 45.95 4.87
C ASN A 172 -6.78 44.61 5.42
N PHE A 173 -6.42 44.27 6.66
CA PHE A 173 -6.87 43.04 7.32
C PHE A 173 -8.33 43.14 7.77
N GLY A 174 -9.23 42.45 7.06
CA GLY A 174 -10.68 42.44 7.37
C GLY A 174 -11.11 41.30 8.31
N GLY A 175 -10.33 40.22 8.38
CA GLY A 175 -10.71 38.99 9.08
C GLY A 175 -11.71 38.12 8.29
N VAL A 176 -11.93 36.88 8.75
CA VAL A 176 -12.66 35.81 8.04
C VAL A 176 -14.11 36.19 7.64
N VAL A 177 -14.72 37.15 8.32
CA VAL A 177 -16.11 37.58 8.13
C VAL A 177 -16.35 38.30 6.79
N PHE A 178 -15.31 38.87 6.16
CA PHE A 178 -15.42 39.65 4.91
C PHE A 178 -14.77 38.99 3.69
N ALA A 179 -14.72 37.66 3.68
CA ALA A 179 -13.89 36.90 2.74
C ALA A 179 -14.12 37.25 1.25
N ARG A 180 -15.36 37.52 0.80
CA ARG A 180 -15.65 37.84 -0.63
C ARG A 180 -15.11 39.20 -1.05
N GLU A 181 -15.37 40.24 -0.27
CA GLU A 181 -14.84 41.57 -0.52
C GLU A 181 -13.32 41.61 -0.31
N GLU A 182 -12.79 40.79 0.58
CA GLU A 182 -11.36 40.61 0.80
C GLU A 182 -10.68 39.95 -0.40
N GLY A 183 -11.23 38.86 -0.95
CA GLY A 183 -10.69 38.19 -2.14
C GLY A 183 -10.55 39.13 -3.35
N SER A 184 -11.54 39.97 -3.63
CA SER A 184 -11.44 40.95 -4.72
C SER A 184 -10.37 42.01 -4.44
N ARG A 185 -10.32 42.55 -3.20
CA ARG A 185 -9.32 43.56 -2.82
C ARG A 185 -7.90 43.01 -2.84
N LEU A 186 -7.72 41.74 -2.50
CA LEU A 186 -6.44 41.03 -2.62
C LEU A 186 -6.00 40.91 -4.07
N ALA A 187 -6.90 40.50 -4.96
CA ALA A 187 -6.63 40.43 -6.39
C ALA A 187 -6.31 41.82 -6.98
N ASP A 188 -7.00 42.88 -6.53
CA ASP A 188 -6.71 44.27 -6.91
C ASP A 188 -5.32 44.72 -6.42
N ALA A 189 -4.95 44.37 -5.18
CA ALA A 189 -3.67 44.72 -4.58
C ALA A 189 -2.49 43.98 -5.23
N LEU A 190 -2.69 42.73 -5.66
CA LEU A 190 -1.71 41.98 -6.44
C LEU A 190 -1.43 42.67 -7.79
N GLY A 191 -2.46 43.29 -8.38
CA GLY A 191 -2.34 44.03 -9.62
C GLY A 191 -2.15 43.13 -10.84
N ALA A 192 -1.81 43.74 -11.98
CA ALA A 192 -1.77 43.07 -13.27
C ALA A 192 -0.47 42.29 -13.54
N THR A 193 0.63 42.63 -12.86
CA THR A 193 1.97 42.13 -13.20
C THR A 193 2.59 41.26 -12.11
N LYS A 194 2.28 41.51 -10.84
CA LYS A 194 2.95 40.84 -9.71
C LYS A 194 2.41 39.45 -9.45
N LYS A 195 3.24 38.55 -8.94
CA LYS A 195 2.90 37.17 -8.58
C LYS A 195 2.88 36.90 -7.08
N ASN A 196 3.48 37.78 -6.28
CA ASN A 196 3.66 37.54 -4.85
C ASN A 196 3.04 38.68 -4.05
N ILE A 197 2.44 38.36 -2.91
CA ILE A 197 1.81 39.36 -2.04
C ILE A 197 1.99 39.00 -0.56
N ILE A 198 2.36 40.00 0.24
CA ILE A 198 2.31 39.93 1.70
C ILE A 198 0.94 40.44 2.16
N LEU A 199 0.24 39.63 2.95
CA LEU A 199 -1.05 39.96 3.51
C LEU A 199 -0.84 40.45 4.95
N GLN A 200 -1.00 41.75 5.19
CA GLN A 200 -0.72 42.35 6.50
C GLN A 200 -1.49 41.62 7.61
N ASN A 201 -0.79 41.26 8.69
CA ASN A 201 -1.32 40.50 9.83
C ASN A 201 -1.89 39.10 9.52
N HIS A 202 -1.68 38.57 8.30
CA HIS A 202 -2.29 37.32 7.87
C HIS A 202 -1.25 36.28 7.42
N GLY A 203 -0.38 36.62 6.46
CA GLY A 203 0.62 35.67 5.95
C GLY A 203 1.09 36.00 4.54
N LEU A 204 1.51 34.96 3.82
CA LEU A 204 2.06 35.08 2.47
C LEU A 204 1.13 34.44 1.46
N LEU A 205 1.08 35.00 0.25
CA LEU A 205 0.47 34.35 -0.90
C LEU A 205 1.38 34.52 -2.11
N THR A 206 1.70 33.41 -2.76
CA THR A 206 2.53 33.38 -3.97
C THR A 206 1.79 32.66 -5.09
N SER A 207 2.16 32.95 -6.33
CA SER A 207 1.47 32.41 -7.51
C SER A 207 2.41 32.16 -8.68
N GLY A 208 1.94 31.38 -9.64
CA GLY A 208 2.73 30.99 -10.81
C GLY A 208 1.89 30.32 -11.91
N GLY A 209 2.55 30.01 -13.02
CA GLY A 209 2.00 29.18 -14.09
C GLY A 209 2.03 27.68 -13.75
N THR A 210 2.83 27.29 -12.75
CA THR A 210 2.86 25.92 -12.21
C THR A 210 2.87 25.91 -10.69
N ILE A 211 2.46 24.79 -10.11
CA ILE A 211 2.55 24.54 -8.67
C ILE A 211 3.99 24.66 -8.19
N GLY A 212 4.94 24.06 -8.92
CA GLY A 212 6.36 24.14 -8.55
C GLY A 212 6.88 25.57 -8.53
N GLU A 213 6.48 26.41 -9.49
CA GLU A 213 6.81 27.84 -9.48
C GLU A 213 6.22 28.56 -8.25
N ALA A 214 4.91 28.42 -8.03
CA ALA A 214 4.23 29.06 -6.90
C ALA A 214 4.81 28.62 -5.56
N ALA A 215 5.14 27.33 -5.43
CA ALA A 215 5.72 26.76 -4.23
C ALA A 215 7.16 27.22 -3.98
N ALA A 216 7.99 27.30 -5.02
CA ALA A 216 9.34 27.85 -4.89
C ALA A 216 9.33 29.31 -4.45
N PHE A 217 8.43 30.14 -5.02
CA PHE A 217 8.27 31.51 -4.55
C PHE A 217 7.87 31.57 -3.08
N PHE A 218 6.99 30.66 -2.63
CA PHE A 218 6.59 30.61 -1.23
C PHE A 218 7.78 30.33 -0.30
N ILE A 219 8.57 29.30 -0.61
CA ILE A 219 9.77 28.92 0.16
C ILE A 219 10.77 30.07 0.18
N ALA A 220 11.02 30.69 -0.98
CA ALA A 220 11.94 31.81 -1.10
C ALA A 220 11.47 33.03 -0.31
N LEU A 221 10.17 33.36 -0.34
CA LEU A 221 9.62 34.53 0.36
C LEU A 221 9.64 34.31 1.87
N GLU A 222 9.30 33.12 2.35
CA GLU A 222 9.40 32.75 3.77
C GLU A 222 10.84 32.89 4.29
N ARG A 223 11.81 32.39 3.53
CA ARG A 223 13.25 32.53 3.85
C ARG A 223 13.70 33.99 3.80
N ALA A 224 13.20 34.77 2.85
CA ALA A 224 13.50 36.20 2.77
C ALA A 224 12.91 36.98 3.96
N CYS A 225 11.69 36.67 4.39
CA CYS A 225 11.11 37.22 5.62
C CYS A 225 11.92 36.85 6.86
N GLN A 226 12.40 35.60 6.94
CA GLN A 226 13.30 35.16 8.01
C GLN A 226 14.60 35.97 8.03
N ALA A 227 15.26 36.10 6.88
CA ALA A 227 16.50 36.87 6.76
C ALA A 227 16.30 38.34 7.13
N GLN A 228 15.19 38.95 6.67
CA GLN A 228 14.85 40.32 6.99
C GLN A 228 14.65 40.52 8.50
N LEU A 229 13.90 39.64 9.18
CA LEU A 229 13.71 39.70 10.63
C LEU A 229 15.05 39.62 11.39
N LEU A 230 15.95 38.73 10.97
CA LEU A 230 17.29 38.59 11.56
C LEU A 230 18.15 39.84 11.35
N VAL A 231 18.10 40.43 10.15
CA VAL A 231 18.83 41.66 9.83
C VAL A 231 18.28 42.84 10.64
N GLU A 232 16.96 43.02 10.70
CA GLU A 232 16.33 44.08 11.50
C GLU A 232 16.67 43.95 13.00
N ALA A 233 16.68 42.73 13.53
CA ALA A 233 17.11 42.47 14.90
C ALA A 233 18.59 42.86 15.11
N ALA A 234 19.47 42.56 14.16
CA ALA A 234 20.90 42.87 14.24
C ALA A 234 21.21 44.38 14.15
N VAL A 235 20.38 45.17 13.46
CA VAL A 235 20.55 46.63 13.32
C VAL A 235 19.69 47.43 14.30
N THR A 236 19.00 46.78 15.24
CA THR A 236 18.15 47.44 16.23
C THR A 236 18.98 48.39 17.12
N PRO A 237 18.48 49.60 17.47
CA PRO A 237 19.28 50.65 18.14
C PRO A 237 19.51 50.38 19.63
N ASN A 238 20.30 49.35 19.96
CA ASN A 238 20.78 49.05 21.33
C ASN A 238 22.31 48.94 21.39
N GLY A 239 23.02 49.77 20.61
CA GLY A 239 24.48 49.80 20.56
C GLY A 239 25.12 49.03 19.39
N SER A 240 24.31 48.47 18.48
CA SER A 240 24.81 47.88 17.23
C SER A 240 25.38 48.96 16.30
N GLN A 241 26.57 48.71 15.73
CA GLN A 241 27.19 49.53 14.69
C GLN A 241 26.96 48.99 13.27
N LEU A 242 26.24 47.87 13.16
CA LEU A 242 25.98 47.21 11.88
C LEU A 242 25.00 48.06 11.05
N LYS A 243 25.28 48.16 9.75
CA LYS A 243 24.41 48.82 8.77
C LYS A 243 24.07 47.85 7.66
N LYS A 244 22.78 47.75 7.32
CA LYS A 244 22.35 47.01 6.13
C LYS A 244 22.79 47.75 4.86
N THR A 245 23.27 46.99 3.89
CA THR A 245 23.59 47.47 2.54
C THR A 245 22.57 46.86 1.59
N LEU A 246 21.97 47.69 0.75
CA LEU A 246 20.97 47.23 -0.22
C LEU A 246 21.64 46.95 -1.56
N VAL A 247 21.16 45.92 -2.24
CA VAL A 247 21.46 45.67 -3.66
C VAL A 247 20.88 46.81 -4.47
N SER A 248 21.64 47.33 -5.44
CA SER A 248 21.15 48.42 -6.30
C SER A 248 19.98 47.97 -7.18
N ASP A 249 19.13 48.91 -7.62
CA ASP A 249 17.98 48.62 -8.48
C ASP A 249 18.39 47.86 -9.76
N GLU A 250 19.52 48.24 -10.37
CA GLU A 250 20.05 47.59 -11.57
C GLU A 250 20.46 46.13 -11.30
N GLU A 251 21.18 45.89 -10.21
CA GLU A 251 21.61 44.54 -9.82
C GLU A 251 20.43 43.68 -9.35
N ALA A 252 19.43 44.28 -8.69
CA ALA A 252 18.22 43.61 -8.23
C ALA A 252 17.36 43.17 -9.43
N GLN A 253 17.17 44.04 -10.43
CA GLN A 253 16.47 43.70 -11.66
C GLN A 253 17.21 42.60 -12.44
N TYR A 254 18.53 42.74 -12.63
CA TYR A 254 19.33 41.71 -13.31
C TYR A 254 19.22 40.36 -12.58
N THR A 255 19.27 40.37 -11.25
CA THR A 255 19.12 39.15 -10.45
C THR A 255 17.72 38.56 -10.60
N LYS A 256 16.66 39.38 -10.51
CA LYS A 256 15.27 38.97 -10.71
C LYS A 256 15.06 38.25 -12.05
N ASP A 257 15.59 38.80 -13.13
CA ASP A 257 15.49 38.21 -14.48
C ASP A 257 16.15 36.82 -14.56
N ASN A 258 17.19 36.59 -13.75
CA ASN A 258 17.97 35.35 -13.75
C ASN A 258 17.55 34.34 -12.67
N THR A 259 16.90 34.75 -11.58
CA THR A 259 16.56 33.83 -10.47
C THR A 259 15.06 33.75 -10.19
N GLY A 260 14.28 34.72 -10.65
CA GLY A 260 12.82 34.80 -10.45
C GLY A 260 11.97 34.54 -11.69
N SER A 261 12.55 34.04 -12.79
CA SER A 261 11.80 33.56 -13.97
C SER A 261 11.05 32.25 -13.69
N PRO A 262 9.96 31.91 -14.41
CA PRO A 262 9.20 30.67 -14.20
C PRO A 262 10.06 29.40 -14.18
N GLU A 263 10.97 29.24 -15.14
CA GLU A 263 11.87 28.09 -15.23
C GLU A 263 12.87 28.05 -14.08
N ALA A 264 13.36 29.22 -13.63
CA ALA A 264 14.25 29.29 -12.46
C ALA A 264 13.53 28.79 -11.20
N MET A 265 12.32 29.28 -10.98
CA MET A 265 11.55 28.95 -9.78
C MET A 265 11.09 27.50 -9.79
N TYR A 266 10.61 26.97 -10.92
CA TYR A 266 10.36 25.54 -11.05
C TYR A 266 11.60 24.71 -10.68
N MET A 267 12.77 25.08 -11.19
CA MET A 267 14.02 24.38 -10.88
C MET A 267 14.53 24.59 -9.45
N GLN A 268 13.98 25.54 -8.69
CA GLN A 268 14.23 25.65 -7.25
C GLN A 268 13.35 24.70 -6.43
N PHE A 269 12.13 24.41 -6.90
CA PHE A 269 11.25 23.45 -6.24
C PHE A 269 11.58 22.00 -6.61
N GLU A 270 11.95 21.75 -7.87
CA GLU A 270 12.18 20.40 -8.40
C GLU A 270 13.14 19.55 -7.53
N PRO A 271 14.28 20.05 -7.00
CA PRO A 271 15.12 19.28 -6.10
C PRO A 271 14.45 18.87 -4.79
N GLU A 272 13.61 19.73 -4.20
CA GLU A 272 12.85 19.43 -2.98
C GLU A 272 11.81 18.34 -3.26
N TYR A 273 11.13 18.45 -4.40
CA TYR A 273 10.18 17.46 -4.88
C TYR A 273 10.84 16.10 -5.16
N GLN A 274 11.99 16.09 -5.85
CA GLN A 274 12.75 14.87 -6.11
C GLN A 274 13.31 14.25 -4.83
N MET A 275 13.71 15.06 -3.84
CA MET A 275 14.13 14.54 -2.54
C MET A 275 12.95 13.88 -1.81
N LEU A 276 11.76 14.48 -1.83
CA LEU A 276 10.54 13.87 -1.28
C LEU A 276 10.21 12.53 -1.96
N LEU A 277 10.31 12.45 -3.29
CA LEU A 277 10.12 11.22 -4.04
C LEU A 277 11.20 10.16 -3.74
N LYS A 278 12.40 10.58 -3.33
CA LYS A 278 13.53 9.70 -3.04
C LYS A 278 13.58 9.23 -1.57
N GLU A 279 13.07 10.04 -0.66
CA GLU A 279 12.92 9.73 0.77
C GLU A 279 11.73 8.80 1.00
N SER A 280 10.67 8.90 0.20
CA SER A 280 9.61 7.89 0.16
C SER A 280 10.05 6.67 -0.66
N ARG A 281 10.57 5.60 -0.04
CA ARG A 281 10.98 4.40 -0.83
C ARG A 281 9.93 3.31 -0.92
N VAL A 282 8.76 3.75 -1.36
CA VAL A 282 7.90 2.96 -2.23
C VAL A 282 8.71 2.58 -3.49
N SER A 283 8.53 1.35 -3.99
CA SER A 283 9.21 0.93 -5.23
C SER A 283 8.79 1.81 -6.41
N GLN A 284 9.71 2.00 -7.35
CA GLN A 284 9.51 2.85 -8.53
C GLN A 284 9.71 2.03 -9.79
N GLY A 285 8.92 2.33 -10.83
CA GLY A 285 9.12 1.76 -12.15
C GLY A 285 10.48 2.16 -12.71
N LEU A 286 11.09 1.27 -13.50
CA LEU A 286 12.31 1.59 -14.21
C LEU A 286 12.00 2.59 -15.33
N ASN A 287 12.64 3.76 -15.29
CA ASN A 287 12.63 4.74 -16.37
C ASN A 287 13.86 4.63 -17.28
N THR A 288 14.67 3.59 -17.06
CA THR A 288 15.88 3.31 -17.84
C THR A 288 15.57 2.31 -18.94
N SER A 289 16.10 2.58 -20.13
CA SER A 289 16.06 1.64 -21.27
C SER A 289 17.41 0.95 -21.42
N TRP A 290 17.43 -0.26 -21.98
CA TRP A 290 18.65 -0.95 -22.39
C TRP A 290 18.66 -1.13 -23.91
N ASN A 291 19.87 -1.26 -24.47
CA ASN A 291 20.05 -1.58 -25.88
C ASN A 291 20.27 -3.10 -26.05
N GLY A 292 19.70 -3.68 -27.09
CA GLY A 292 19.88 -5.10 -27.41
C GLY A 292 18.96 -6.04 -26.61
N VAL A 293 19.34 -7.32 -26.58
CA VAL A 293 18.58 -8.40 -25.94
C VAL A 293 19.10 -8.62 -24.51
N ARG A 294 18.19 -8.72 -23.55
CA ARG A 294 18.51 -9.15 -22.18
C ARG A 294 18.17 -10.63 -22.06
N GLU A 295 19.17 -11.43 -21.74
CA GLU A 295 18.98 -12.86 -21.47
C GLU A 295 18.23 -13.03 -20.14
N VAL A 296 17.17 -13.84 -20.17
CA VAL A 296 16.28 -14.15 -19.03
C VAL A 296 16.03 -15.66 -18.97
N THR A 297 17.13 -16.43 -18.91
CA THR A 297 17.13 -17.89 -18.95
C THR A 297 17.22 -18.55 -17.57
N GLU A 298 17.33 -17.75 -16.51
CA GLU A 298 17.45 -18.20 -15.12
C GLU A 298 16.29 -17.64 -14.28
N LEU A 299 15.92 -18.35 -13.22
CA LEU A 299 14.93 -17.89 -12.26
C LEU A 299 15.51 -16.75 -11.41
N PRO A 300 14.68 -15.78 -10.99
CA PRO A 300 15.16 -14.64 -10.20
C PRO A 300 15.60 -15.06 -8.80
N VAL A 301 16.53 -14.30 -8.22
CA VAL A 301 16.86 -14.40 -6.80
C VAL A 301 15.67 -14.00 -5.93
N HIS A 302 15.51 -14.62 -4.76
CA HIS A 302 14.50 -14.23 -3.79
C HIS A 302 14.82 -12.87 -3.17
N CYS A 303 13.78 -12.20 -2.66
CA CYS A 303 13.99 -11.13 -1.70
C CYS A 303 14.47 -11.72 -0.38
N TYR A 304 15.30 -10.96 0.34
CA TYR A 304 15.67 -11.34 1.71
C TYR A 304 14.42 -11.56 2.58
N GLY A 305 14.42 -12.69 3.28
CA GLY A 305 13.39 -13.07 4.23
C GLY A 305 13.88 -14.15 5.19
N TYR A 306 13.00 -14.63 6.06
CA TYR A 306 13.38 -15.44 7.21
C TYR A 306 12.42 -16.60 7.44
N GLY A 307 12.91 -17.82 7.22
CA GLY A 307 12.19 -19.07 7.46
C GLY A 307 12.46 -20.12 6.38
N TYR A 308 11.83 -21.28 6.50
CA TYR A 308 12.13 -22.47 5.70
C TYR A 308 11.89 -22.30 4.19
N ASP A 309 11.01 -21.39 3.78
CA ASP A 309 10.78 -21.13 2.36
C ASP A 309 11.95 -20.41 1.67
N GLN A 310 12.97 -19.99 2.43
CA GLN A 310 14.24 -19.48 1.89
C GLN A 310 15.30 -20.56 1.70
N ASP A 311 15.11 -21.75 2.26
CA ASP A 311 16.14 -22.80 2.23
C ASP A 311 16.41 -23.25 0.79
N GLY A 312 17.67 -23.15 0.37
CA GLY A 312 18.11 -23.54 -0.97
C GLY A 312 17.90 -22.49 -2.06
N TYR A 313 17.43 -21.29 -1.73
CA TYR A 313 17.28 -20.18 -2.68
C TYR A 313 18.28 -19.05 -2.42
N GLU A 314 18.86 -18.50 -3.48
CA GLU A 314 19.70 -17.30 -3.42
C GLU A 314 18.84 -16.06 -3.13
N GLN A 315 19.35 -15.15 -2.27
CA GLN A 315 18.63 -13.97 -1.80
C GLN A 315 19.42 -12.68 -2.06
N SER A 316 18.70 -11.58 -2.32
CA SER A 316 19.28 -10.26 -2.59
C SER A 316 18.34 -9.13 -2.17
N GLU A 317 18.87 -7.93 -1.94
CA GLU A 317 18.04 -6.70 -1.87
C GLU A 317 17.61 -6.24 -3.28
N ASP A 318 18.43 -6.53 -4.29
CA ASP A 318 18.04 -6.42 -5.70
C ASP A 318 17.25 -7.68 -6.08
N CYS A 319 15.95 -7.66 -5.79
CA CYS A 319 15.08 -8.83 -5.88
C CYS A 319 13.73 -8.59 -6.55
N LEU A 320 13.39 -7.36 -6.93
CA LEU A 320 12.08 -7.01 -7.50
C LEU A 320 11.96 -7.46 -8.96
N TYR A 321 11.86 -8.77 -9.13
CA TYR A 321 11.75 -9.48 -10.40
C TYR A 321 10.42 -10.21 -10.51
N LEU A 322 10.02 -10.50 -11.75
CA LEU A 322 8.86 -11.34 -12.07
C LEU A 322 9.19 -12.31 -13.21
N ASN A 323 8.46 -13.41 -13.23
CA ASN A 323 8.49 -14.46 -14.23
C ASN A 323 7.24 -14.36 -15.11
N VAL A 324 7.39 -14.42 -16.44
CA VAL A 324 6.26 -14.53 -17.37
C VAL A 324 6.28 -15.89 -18.04
N ILE A 325 5.30 -16.74 -17.72
CA ILE A 325 5.15 -18.09 -18.25
C ILE A 325 4.01 -18.07 -19.27
N ARG A 326 4.28 -18.47 -20.52
CA ARG A 326 3.30 -18.43 -21.60
C ARG A 326 3.39 -19.64 -22.52
N PRO A 327 2.32 -19.98 -23.27
CA PRO A 327 2.37 -20.99 -24.32
C PRO A 327 3.44 -20.68 -25.37
N ALA A 328 4.08 -21.74 -25.90
CA ALA A 328 5.06 -21.60 -26.96
C ALA A 328 4.45 -21.02 -28.25
N ASN A 329 5.25 -20.28 -29.03
CA ASN A 329 4.86 -19.69 -30.31
C ASN A 329 3.66 -18.71 -30.27
N LEU A 330 3.38 -18.13 -29.09
CA LEU A 330 2.31 -17.16 -28.93
C LEU A 330 2.64 -15.82 -29.61
N LYS A 331 1.70 -15.30 -30.40
CA LYS A 331 1.80 -13.95 -30.99
C LYS A 331 1.42 -12.89 -29.96
N ALA A 332 2.02 -11.70 -30.05
CA ALA A 332 1.64 -10.56 -29.21
C ALA A 332 0.16 -10.14 -29.35
N THR A 333 -0.50 -10.53 -30.44
CA THR A 333 -1.93 -10.25 -30.68
C THR A 333 -2.89 -11.31 -30.11
N ALA A 334 -2.40 -12.29 -29.33
CA ALA A 334 -3.23 -13.40 -28.88
C ALA A 334 -4.30 -12.99 -27.85
N GLY A 335 -4.03 -12.00 -27.00
CA GLY A 335 -5.00 -11.47 -26.04
C GLY A 335 -5.44 -12.49 -24.98
N LEU A 336 -4.50 -13.28 -24.45
CA LEU A 336 -4.82 -14.31 -23.45
C LEU A 336 -5.12 -13.72 -22.06
N PRO A 337 -5.98 -14.36 -21.26
CA PRO A 337 -6.11 -14.07 -19.83
C PRO A 337 -4.77 -14.22 -19.10
N VAL A 338 -4.59 -13.44 -18.04
CA VAL A 338 -3.34 -13.37 -17.26
C VAL A 338 -3.64 -13.73 -15.80
N ALA A 339 -3.03 -14.79 -15.30
CA ALA A 339 -3.10 -15.21 -13.90
C ALA A 339 -1.84 -14.74 -13.15
N VAL A 340 -1.99 -13.91 -12.13
CA VAL A 340 -0.88 -13.28 -11.38
C VAL A 340 -0.81 -13.85 -9.97
N TRP A 341 0.24 -14.61 -9.70
CA TRP A 341 0.50 -15.30 -8.44
C TRP A 341 1.24 -14.40 -7.44
N PHE A 342 0.65 -14.23 -6.26
CA PHE A 342 1.33 -13.75 -5.06
C PHE A 342 1.62 -14.95 -4.15
N HIS A 343 2.90 -15.18 -3.84
CA HIS A 343 3.31 -16.30 -3.01
C HIS A 343 2.93 -16.11 -1.52
N GLY A 344 2.85 -17.23 -0.79
CA GLY A 344 2.71 -17.25 0.67
C GLY A 344 4.03 -17.02 1.40
N GLY A 345 4.05 -17.31 2.72
CA GLY A 345 5.25 -17.18 3.57
C GLY A 345 5.12 -16.18 4.71
N GLY A 346 3.90 -15.89 5.18
CA GLY A 346 3.64 -15.04 6.35
C GLY A 346 4.16 -13.62 6.22
N LEU A 347 4.32 -13.11 4.99
CA LEU A 347 4.99 -11.84 4.67
C LEU A 347 6.46 -11.75 5.12
N THR A 348 7.06 -12.87 5.52
CA THR A 348 8.40 -12.94 6.11
C THR A 348 9.38 -13.75 5.24
N MET A 349 8.88 -14.69 4.44
CA MET A 349 9.68 -15.58 3.58
C MET A 349 8.98 -15.85 2.23
N GLY A 350 9.66 -16.56 1.33
CA GLY A 350 9.14 -16.98 0.02
C GLY A 350 9.66 -16.16 -1.17
N GLY A 351 9.33 -16.59 -2.38
CA GLY A 351 9.73 -15.90 -3.60
C GLY A 351 9.24 -16.57 -4.88
N ALA A 352 9.32 -15.86 -6.00
CA ALA A 352 8.81 -16.28 -7.30
C ALA A 352 9.48 -17.52 -7.91
N SER A 353 10.60 -17.95 -7.34
CA SER A 353 11.42 -19.06 -7.85
C SER A 353 11.14 -20.39 -7.15
N ASP A 354 10.25 -20.37 -6.16
CA ASP A 354 9.84 -21.58 -5.46
C ASP A 354 9.10 -22.54 -6.39
N THR A 355 9.68 -23.72 -6.50
CA THR A 355 9.26 -24.74 -7.45
C THR A 355 7.95 -25.43 -7.09
N ARG A 356 7.45 -25.29 -5.84
CA ARG A 356 6.14 -25.82 -5.43
C ARG A 356 5.01 -25.24 -6.25
N TYR A 357 5.12 -23.97 -6.61
CA TYR A 357 4.14 -23.22 -7.41
C TYR A 357 4.65 -22.80 -8.79
N ASN A 358 5.40 -23.69 -9.44
CA ASN A 358 5.80 -23.53 -10.83
C ASN A 358 4.56 -23.41 -11.75
N LEU A 359 4.33 -22.19 -12.26
CA LEU A 359 3.16 -21.85 -13.07
C LEU A 359 3.14 -22.50 -14.46
N SER A 360 4.23 -23.14 -14.90
CA SER A 360 4.21 -23.88 -16.17
C SER A 360 3.20 -25.03 -16.19
N PHE A 361 2.95 -25.68 -15.05
CA PHE A 361 2.00 -26.79 -14.96
C PHE A 361 0.56 -26.36 -15.24
N ILE A 362 0.10 -25.27 -14.62
CA ILE A 362 -1.26 -24.75 -14.87
C ILE A 362 -1.38 -24.11 -16.26
N VAL A 363 -0.32 -23.48 -16.78
CA VAL A 363 -0.28 -22.96 -18.16
C VAL A 363 -0.39 -24.10 -19.17
N GLU A 364 0.37 -25.19 -19.00
CA GLU A 364 0.30 -26.38 -19.86
C GLU A 364 -1.08 -27.05 -19.80
N GLN A 365 -1.65 -27.17 -18.60
CA GLN A 365 -3.00 -27.68 -18.41
C GLN A 365 -4.04 -26.80 -19.11
N SER A 366 -3.89 -25.47 -19.06
CA SER A 366 -4.78 -24.53 -19.74
C SER A 366 -4.76 -24.70 -21.27
N VAL A 367 -3.59 -24.98 -21.85
CA VAL A 367 -3.43 -25.28 -23.28
C VAL A 367 -4.12 -26.59 -23.62
N THR A 368 -3.93 -27.62 -22.80
CA THR A 368 -4.57 -28.94 -22.98
C THR A 368 -6.10 -28.84 -22.94
N LEU A 369 -6.64 -27.94 -22.13
CA LEU A 369 -8.07 -27.68 -22.02
C LEU A 369 -8.63 -26.74 -23.11
N GLY A 370 -7.79 -26.24 -24.03
CA GLY A 370 -8.19 -25.29 -25.07
C GLY A 370 -8.56 -23.90 -24.52
N LYS A 371 -8.05 -23.53 -23.36
CA LYS A 371 -8.30 -22.27 -22.64
C LYS A 371 -6.98 -21.63 -22.20
N PRO A 372 -6.06 -21.37 -23.14
CA PRO A 372 -4.69 -20.97 -22.82
C PRO A 372 -4.66 -19.65 -22.02
N LEU A 373 -3.79 -19.60 -21.02
CA LEU A 373 -3.53 -18.40 -20.21
C LEU A 373 -2.03 -18.10 -20.10
N ILE A 374 -1.70 -16.91 -19.63
CA ILE A 374 -0.35 -16.51 -19.21
C ILE A 374 -0.28 -16.53 -17.68
N GLY A 375 0.75 -17.15 -17.12
CA GLY A 375 1.05 -17.12 -15.69
C GLY A 375 2.14 -16.11 -15.36
N ILE A 376 1.98 -15.36 -14.28
CA ILE A 376 2.98 -14.43 -13.77
C ILE A 376 3.25 -14.73 -12.30
N GLY A 377 4.49 -15.00 -11.93
CA GLY A 377 4.92 -15.09 -10.53
C GLY A 377 5.91 -13.97 -10.24
N LEU A 378 5.81 -13.32 -9.09
CA LEU A 378 6.63 -12.14 -8.76
C LEU A 378 7.16 -12.18 -7.34
N ASN A 379 8.31 -11.54 -7.15
CA ASN A 379 8.86 -11.25 -5.84
C ASN A 379 8.26 -9.94 -5.31
N TYR A 380 8.20 -9.82 -3.99
CA TYR A 380 7.95 -8.58 -3.28
C TYR A 380 8.79 -8.58 -2.00
N ARG A 381 9.12 -7.40 -1.46
CA ARG A 381 9.92 -7.32 -0.23
C ARG A 381 9.16 -7.92 0.96
N LEU A 382 9.90 -8.57 1.85
CA LEU A 382 9.39 -9.34 2.99
C LEU A 382 10.01 -8.83 4.31
N SER A 383 9.48 -9.28 5.45
CA SER A 383 10.00 -8.97 6.78
C SER A 383 10.19 -7.45 6.97
N ALA A 384 11.20 -7.00 7.71
CA ALA A 384 11.51 -5.58 7.85
C ALA A 384 11.79 -4.89 6.50
N PHE A 385 12.29 -5.57 5.47
CA PHE A 385 12.55 -4.92 4.18
C PHE A 385 11.24 -4.52 3.46
N GLY A 386 10.17 -5.27 3.66
CA GLY A 386 8.85 -5.03 3.05
C GLY A 386 7.81 -4.43 3.99
N PHE A 387 7.95 -4.64 5.29
CA PHE A 387 6.94 -4.37 6.30
C PHE A 387 7.56 -3.75 7.55
N ILE A 388 8.58 -2.91 7.38
CA ILE A 388 9.06 -2.04 8.46
C ILE A 388 7.93 -1.11 8.92
N THR A 389 7.87 -0.90 10.22
CA THR A 389 6.81 -0.15 10.90
C THR A 389 7.41 1.02 11.69
N GLY A 390 6.57 1.78 12.40
CA GLY A 390 7.00 2.89 13.26
C GLY A 390 6.60 4.25 12.71
N LYS A 391 6.48 5.23 13.62
CA LYS A 391 6.09 6.61 13.29
C LYS A 391 7.06 7.27 12.32
N GLU A 392 8.36 6.94 12.38
CA GLU A 392 9.38 7.43 11.47
C GLU A 392 9.11 6.95 10.04
N VAL A 393 8.70 5.69 9.87
CA VAL A 393 8.35 5.08 8.58
C VAL A 393 7.05 5.64 8.03
N LEU A 394 6.02 5.76 8.89
CA LEU A 394 4.71 6.32 8.51
C LEU A 394 4.83 7.78 8.07
N LYS A 395 5.64 8.59 8.78
CA LYS A 395 5.91 9.99 8.45
C LYS A 395 6.47 10.17 7.03
N GLU A 396 7.22 9.19 6.53
CA GLU A 396 7.78 9.20 5.18
C GLU A 396 6.92 8.47 4.14
N GLY A 397 5.76 7.93 4.53
CA GLY A 397 4.89 7.14 3.65
C GLY A 397 5.55 5.85 3.14
N ALA A 398 6.48 5.29 3.93
CA ALA A 398 7.30 4.14 3.56
C ALA A 398 6.83 2.83 4.23
N SER A 399 5.55 2.75 4.60
CA SER A 399 4.89 1.56 5.16
C SER A 399 4.38 0.62 4.06
N ASN A 400 4.12 -0.64 4.44
CA ASN A 400 3.45 -1.64 3.58
C ASN A 400 4.16 -1.85 2.22
N LEU A 401 5.50 -1.72 2.20
CA LEU A 401 6.30 -1.72 0.98
C LEU A 401 6.13 -2.99 0.15
N GLY A 402 6.01 -4.17 0.79
CA GLY A 402 5.77 -5.42 0.07
C GLY A 402 4.47 -5.41 -0.74
N PHE A 403 3.37 -4.86 -0.20
CA PHE A 403 2.12 -4.69 -0.94
C PHE A 403 2.23 -3.64 -2.05
N ARG A 404 3.05 -2.60 -1.84
CA ARG A 404 3.31 -1.59 -2.87
C ARG A 404 4.19 -2.13 -4.01
N ASP A 405 5.10 -3.05 -3.72
CA ASP A 405 5.88 -3.77 -4.75
C ASP A 405 4.96 -4.60 -5.66
N GLN A 406 4.00 -5.31 -5.06
CA GLN A 406 2.97 -6.02 -5.81
C GLN A 406 2.12 -5.06 -6.66
N ARG A 407 1.74 -3.89 -6.12
CA ARG A 407 1.00 -2.86 -6.88
C ARG A 407 1.81 -2.36 -8.07
N LEU A 408 3.10 -2.11 -7.88
CA LEU A 408 4.00 -1.71 -8.98
C LEU A 408 4.08 -2.80 -10.05
N ALA A 409 4.20 -4.07 -9.66
CA ALA A 409 4.19 -5.18 -10.58
C ALA A 409 2.88 -5.26 -11.39
N LEU A 410 1.72 -4.98 -10.77
CA LEU A 410 0.45 -4.90 -11.48
C LEU A 410 0.40 -3.76 -12.51
N HIS A 411 0.98 -2.59 -12.20
CA HIS A 411 1.15 -1.53 -13.20
C HIS A 411 2.08 -1.95 -14.34
N TRP A 412 3.19 -2.63 -14.03
CA TRP A 412 4.07 -3.17 -15.06
C TRP A 412 3.32 -4.15 -15.97
N ILE A 413 2.50 -5.03 -15.41
CA ILE A 413 1.68 -5.98 -16.18
C ILE A 413 0.71 -5.22 -17.09
N LYS A 414 0.02 -4.21 -16.57
CA LYS A 414 -0.91 -3.38 -17.35
C LYS A 414 -0.24 -2.76 -18.57
N GLU A 415 0.98 -2.27 -18.40
CA GLU A 415 1.75 -1.60 -19.45
C GLU A 415 2.38 -2.59 -20.45
N ASN A 416 2.90 -3.72 -19.97
CA ASN A 416 3.84 -4.54 -20.74
C ASN A 416 3.27 -5.88 -21.22
N ILE A 417 2.24 -6.43 -20.59
CA ILE A 417 1.86 -7.84 -20.82
C ILE A 417 1.35 -8.12 -22.24
N LYS A 418 0.89 -7.08 -22.94
CA LYS A 418 0.48 -7.17 -24.35
C LYS A 418 1.61 -7.66 -25.26
N ALA A 419 2.85 -7.25 -25.00
CA ALA A 419 4.01 -7.71 -25.77
C ALA A 419 4.25 -9.22 -25.62
N PHE A 420 3.81 -9.80 -24.50
CA PHE A 420 3.89 -11.23 -24.23
C PHE A 420 2.69 -12.02 -24.76
N GLY A 421 1.68 -11.35 -25.33
CA GLY A 421 0.45 -11.96 -25.85
C GLY A 421 -0.71 -11.98 -24.87
N GLY A 422 -0.57 -11.32 -23.71
CA GLY A 422 -1.63 -11.20 -22.71
C GLY A 422 -2.55 -10.01 -22.93
N ASP A 423 -3.74 -10.08 -22.39
CA ASP A 423 -4.70 -8.98 -22.37
C ASP A 423 -4.66 -8.25 -21.02
N PRO A 424 -4.21 -6.98 -20.97
CA PRO A 424 -4.15 -6.19 -19.73
C PRO A 424 -5.54 -5.84 -19.17
N GLY A 425 -6.64 -6.16 -19.87
CA GLY A 425 -8.01 -6.11 -19.37
C GLY A 425 -8.51 -7.44 -18.78
N GLN A 426 -7.73 -8.52 -18.88
CA GLN A 426 -8.11 -9.87 -18.43
C GLN A 426 -7.15 -10.43 -17.39
N VAL A 427 -6.75 -9.58 -16.44
CA VAL A 427 -5.86 -9.94 -15.34
C VAL A 427 -6.68 -10.46 -14.15
N THR A 428 -6.32 -11.62 -13.62
CA THR A 428 -6.85 -12.16 -12.36
C THR A 428 -5.68 -12.37 -11.40
N ILE A 429 -5.76 -11.74 -10.22
CA ILE A 429 -4.78 -11.93 -9.16
C ILE A 429 -5.17 -13.14 -8.30
N PHE A 430 -4.20 -13.96 -7.90
CA PHE A 430 -4.43 -15.08 -7.01
C PHE A 430 -3.24 -15.32 -6.09
N GLY A 431 -3.51 -15.89 -4.92
CA GLY A 431 -2.45 -16.18 -3.95
C GLY A 431 -2.93 -17.16 -2.90
N GLU A 432 -1.99 -17.67 -2.13
CA GLU A 432 -2.24 -18.55 -0.99
C GLU A 432 -1.57 -18.00 0.28
N SER A 433 -2.18 -18.21 1.45
CA SER A 433 -1.66 -17.73 2.74
C SER A 433 -1.52 -16.21 2.75
N SER A 434 -0.35 -15.67 3.12
CA SER A 434 -0.04 -14.25 2.97
C SER A 434 -0.10 -13.73 1.53
N GLY A 435 -0.06 -14.61 0.53
CA GLY A 435 -0.37 -14.28 -0.86
C GLY A 435 -1.86 -14.03 -1.06
N ALA A 436 -2.76 -14.78 -0.40
CA ALA A 436 -4.19 -14.48 -0.39
C ALA A 436 -4.50 -13.19 0.39
N GLU A 437 -3.74 -12.90 1.44
CA GLU A 437 -3.79 -11.60 2.13
C GLU A 437 -3.32 -10.47 1.23
N SER A 438 -2.27 -10.71 0.44
CA SER A 438 -1.79 -9.79 -0.59
C SER A 438 -2.87 -9.53 -1.64
N VAL A 439 -3.60 -10.57 -2.07
CA VAL A 439 -4.77 -10.40 -2.95
C VAL A 439 -5.82 -9.51 -2.30
N ALA A 440 -6.19 -9.76 -1.04
CA ALA A 440 -7.12 -8.90 -0.31
C ALA A 440 -6.59 -7.46 -0.21
N ALA A 441 -5.31 -7.29 0.11
CA ALA A 441 -4.66 -5.99 0.20
C ALA A 441 -4.80 -5.17 -1.10
N GLN A 442 -4.65 -5.80 -2.27
CA GLN A 442 -4.85 -5.13 -3.56
C GLN A 442 -6.32 -4.78 -3.85
N VAL A 443 -7.28 -5.58 -3.37
CA VAL A 443 -8.73 -5.34 -3.54
C VAL A 443 -9.22 -4.16 -2.70
N PHE A 444 -8.66 -3.99 -1.51
CA PHE A 444 -9.02 -2.90 -0.58
C PHE A 444 -8.13 -1.67 -0.70
N ALA A 445 -7.03 -1.75 -1.45
CA ALA A 445 -6.03 -0.69 -1.59
C ALA A 445 -6.66 0.68 -1.89
N TYR A 446 -6.14 1.73 -1.24
CA TYR A 446 -6.54 3.12 -1.45
C TYR A 446 -8.05 3.35 -1.29
N ASN A 447 -8.62 2.78 -0.22
CA ASN A 447 -10.05 2.83 0.06
C ASN A 447 -10.91 2.25 -1.09
N GLY A 448 -10.44 1.16 -1.71
CA GLY A 448 -11.15 0.45 -2.77
C GLY A 448 -11.05 1.07 -4.16
N ARG A 449 -10.04 1.90 -4.43
CA ARG A 449 -9.83 2.53 -5.74
C ARG A 449 -9.56 1.47 -6.81
N ASP A 450 -10.41 1.43 -7.82
CA ASP A 450 -10.24 0.57 -8.99
C ASP A 450 -9.42 1.29 -10.07
N ASP A 451 -8.14 0.94 -10.15
CA ASP A 451 -7.20 1.44 -11.17
C ASP A 451 -7.23 0.59 -12.46
N GLY A 452 -8.18 -0.35 -12.59
CA GLY A 452 -8.33 -1.23 -13.75
C GLY A 452 -7.16 -2.22 -13.92
N LEU A 453 -6.52 -2.61 -12.81
CA LEU A 453 -5.33 -3.47 -12.78
C LEU A 453 -5.65 -4.97 -12.79
N PHE A 454 -6.84 -5.35 -12.33
CA PHE A 454 -7.34 -6.71 -12.33
C PHE A 454 -8.87 -6.71 -12.45
N ARG A 455 -9.44 -7.81 -12.97
CA ARG A 455 -10.87 -7.99 -13.16
C ARG A 455 -11.47 -9.11 -12.30
N GLY A 456 -10.64 -9.82 -11.54
CA GLY A 456 -11.04 -10.91 -10.67
C GLY A 456 -9.94 -11.23 -9.67
N ALA A 457 -10.33 -11.83 -8.55
CA ALA A 457 -9.39 -12.17 -7.48
C ALA A 457 -9.67 -13.57 -6.90
N ILE A 458 -8.61 -14.32 -6.59
CA ILE A 458 -8.72 -15.62 -5.94
C ILE A 458 -7.89 -15.63 -4.66
N GLY A 459 -8.52 -15.98 -3.54
CA GLY A 459 -7.87 -16.04 -2.23
C GLY A 459 -7.94 -17.43 -1.62
N GLN A 460 -6.79 -18.08 -1.51
CA GLN A 460 -6.67 -19.42 -0.94
C GLN A 460 -6.12 -19.30 0.48
N SER A 461 -6.96 -19.43 1.50
CA SER A 461 -6.56 -19.35 2.91
C SER A 461 -5.87 -18.04 3.30
N GLY A 462 -6.63 -16.94 3.42
CA GLY A 462 -6.08 -15.65 3.87
C GLY A 462 -6.74 -14.39 3.30
N PHE A 463 -7.86 -14.52 2.59
CA PHE A 463 -8.55 -13.34 2.04
C PHE A 463 -9.36 -12.61 3.12
N GLY A 464 -8.95 -11.39 3.47
CA GLY A 464 -9.63 -10.52 4.44
C GLY A 464 -8.90 -10.26 5.77
N ALA A 465 -7.58 -10.53 5.84
CA ALA A 465 -6.79 -10.59 7.07
C ALA A 465 -5.73 -9.52 7.37
N PRO A 466 -5.36 -8.57 6.49
CA PRO A 466 -4.00 -8.05 6.56
C PRO A 466 -3.71 -7.26 7.85
N LEU A 467 -4.69 -6.64 8.49
CA LEU A 467 -4.49 -5.86 9.73
C LEU A 467 -4.79 -6.67 11.01
N GLY A 468 -5.82 -7.52 10.99
CA GLY A 468 -6.49 -8.03 12.19
C GLY A 468 -5.79 -9.10 13.03
N ARG A 469 -4.70 -9.69 12.53
CA ARG A 469 -4.05 -10.86 13.17
C ARG A 469 -2.79 -10.50 13.97
N TYR A 470 -2.41 -9.22 14.00
CA TYR A 470 -1.15 -8.77 14.57
C TYR A 470 -1.31 -8.18 15.98
N PRO A 471 -0.25 -8.23 16.82
CA PRO A 471 -0.31 -7.73 18.19
C PRO A 471 -0.77 -6.26 18.27
N GLY A 472 -1.66 -5.97 19.20
CA GLY A 472 -2.20 -4.63 19.45
C GLY A 472 -3.60 -4.36 18.90
N GLY A 473 -4.18 -5.30 18.15
CA GLY A 473 -5.56 -5.23 17.65
C GLY A 473 -5.87 -3.90 16.96
N PHE A 474 -6.89 -3.18 17.44
CA PHE A 474 -7.24 -1.84 16.94
C PHE A 474 -6.11 -0.80 17.01
N ASN A 475 -5.14 -0.94 17.91
CA ASN A 475 -3.99 -0.03 18.03
C ASN A 475 -2.68 -0.62 17.49
N ALA A 476 -2.75 -1.69 16.67
CA ALA A 476 -1.57 -2.40 16.16
C ALA A 476 -0.54 -1.45 15.54
N THR A 477 -0.96 -0.47 14.72
CA THR A 477 -0.04 0.51 14.12
C THR A 477 0.84 1.22 15.16
N GLN A 478 0.29 1.62 16.30
CA GLN A 478 1.04 2.25 17.38
C GLN A 478 1.85 1.22 18.18
N GLY A 479 1.27 0.05 18.44
CA GLY A 479 1.92 -1.06 19.14
C GLY A 479 3.22 -1.52 18.48
N MET A 480 3.32 -1.37 17.16
CA MET A 480 4.50 -1.77 16.39
C MET A 480 5.71 -0.83 16.55
N GLN A 481 5.58 0.34 17.19
CA GLN A 481 6.73 1.24 17.43
C GLN A 481 7.85 0.55 18.21
N ALA A 482 7.50 -0.27 19.20
CA ALA A 482 8.48 -0.99 20.00
C ALA A 482 9.34 -1.94 19.14
N THR A 483 8.78 -2.47 18.06
CA THR A 483 9.51 -3.34 17.13
C THR A 483 10.50 -2.56 16.29
N TYR A 484 10.11 -1.39 15.79
CA TYR A 484 11.03 -0.47 15.11
C TYR A 484 12.19 -0.03 16.02
N ASP A 485 11.88 0.38 17.25
CA ASP A 485 12.90 0.83 18.22
C ASP A 485 13.90 -0.29 18.57
N ARG A 486 13.41 -1.53 18.71
CA ARG A 486 14.28 -2.71 18.91
C ARG A 486 15.22 -2.93 17.73
N LEU A 487 14.73 -2.81 16.49
CA LEU A 487 15.57 -2.95 15.29
C LEU A 487 16.66 -1.87 15.28
N VAL A 488 16.30 -0.61 15.45
CA VAL A 488 17.27 0.51 15.48
C VAL A 488 18.31 0.29 16.57
N GLY A 489 17.89 -0.10 17.77
CA GLY A 489 18.78 -0.37 18.90
C GLY A 489 19.75 -1.55 18.68
N LYS A 490 19.43 -2.46 17.75
CA LYS A 490 20.25 -3.63 17.41
C LYS A 490 21.16 -3.42 16.20
N VAL A 491 20.96 -2.37 15.40
CA VAL A 491 21.87 -1.98 14.32
C VAL A 491 23.00 -1.12 14.91
N PRO A 492 24.26 -1.60 15.00
CA PRO A 492 25.35 -0.89 15.67
C PRO A 492 25.52 0.55 15.19
N SER A 493 25.50 0.79 13.88
CA SER A 493 25.66 2.12 13.29
C SER A 493 24.52 3.10 13.61
N CYS A 494 23.35 2.60 14.03
CA CYS A 494 22.14 3.40 14.25
C CYS A 494 21.61 3.35 15.69
N SER A 495 22.20 2.53 16.56
CA SER A 495 21.72 2.27 17.92
C SER A 495 21.54 3.52 18.79
N SER A 496 22.36 4.55 18.60
CA SER A 496 22.26 5.83 19.32
C SER A 496 21.10 6.71 18.86
N LEU A 497 20.37 6.33 17.81
CA LEU A 497 19.30 7.10 17.18
C LEU A 497 17.90 6.55 17.51
N VAL A 498 17.75 5.60 18.44
CA VAL A 498 16.43 5.12 18.89
C VAL A 498 15.55 6.31 19.32
N GLY A 499 14.32 6.34 18.81
CA GLY A 499 13.35 7.43 19.05
C GLY A 499 13.66 8.76 18.34
N SER A 500 14.70 8.82 17.50
CA SER A 500 15.04 10.00 16.68
C SER A 500 14.53 9.88 15.26
N ASP A 501 14.05 10.99 14.69
CA ASP A 501 13.72 11.14 13.26
C ASP A 501 14.90 10.85 12.31
N LYS A 502 16.13 10.74 12.82
CA LYS A 502 17.33 10.38 12.04
C LYS A 502 17.56 8.86 11.92
N SER A 503 16.80 8.05 12.66
CA SER A 503 16.97 6.59 12.69
C SER A 503 16.71 5.95 11.33
N LEU A 504 15.61 6.27 10.64
CA LEU A 504 15.28 5.69 9.34
C LEU A 504 16.29 6.08 8.24
N PRO A 505 16.72 7.36 8.12
CA PRO A 505 17.84 7.74 7.26
C PRO A 505 19.15 7.01 7.59
N CYS A 506 19.40 6.67 8.85
CA CYS A 506 20.56 5.88 9.25
C CYS A 506 20.44 4.43 8.77
N LEU A 507 19.29 3.79 9.01
CA LEU A 507 19.05 2.41 8.59
C LEU A 507 19.30 2.23 7.08
N ARG A 508 18.88 3.19 6.25
CA ARG A 508 19.12 3.15 4.79
C ARG A 508 20.58 3.23 4.37
N LYS A 509 21.47 3.70 5.24
CA LYS A 509 22.92 3.82 5.00
C LYS A 509 23.72 2.76 5.74
N ALA A 510 23.10 2.03 6.66
CA ALA A 510 23.75 1.01 7.44
C ALA A 510 24.21 -0.13 6.51
N PRO A 511 25.34 -0.80 6.82
CA PRO A 511 25.76 -1.99 6.11
C PRO A 511 24.66 -3.07 6.17
N PHE A 512 24.45 -3.77 5.06
CA PHE A 512 23.44 -4.84 4.97
C PHE A 512 23.56 -5.85 6.12
N ASP A 513 24.78 -6.31 6.42
CA ASP A 513 25.01 -7.30 7.48
C ASP A 513 24.57 -6.81 8.86
N GLU A 514 24.69 -5.51 9.16
CA GLU A 514 24.20 -4.95 10.43
C GLU A 514 22.68 -5.02 10.51
N ILE A 515 21.99 -4.66 9.43
CA ILE A 515 20.53 -4.69 9.33
C ILE A 515 20.05 -6.15 9.42
N ASN A 516 20.63 -7.04 8.62
CA ASN A 516 20.22 -8.44 8.55
C ASN A 516 20.40 -9.16 9.90
N ASN A 517 21.53 -8.96 10.57
CA ASN A 517 21.77 -9.51 11.91
C ASN A 517 20.82 -8.92 12.96
N ALA A 518 20.50 -7.62 12.86
CA ALA A 518 19.54 -6.99 13.76
C ALA A 518 18.14 -7.58 13.57
N ILE A 519 17.69 -7.78 12.34
CA ILE A 519 16.39 -8.40 12.05
C ILE A 519 16.33 -9.81 12.65
N LEU A 520 17.34 -10.65 12.40
CA LEU A 520 17.45 -11.99 12.99
C LEU A 520 17.39 -11.97 14.52
N ALA A 521 18.10 -11.01 15.15
CA ALA A 521 18.12 -10.86 16.60
C ALA A 521 16.81 -10.29 17.19
N THR A 522 15.95 -9.68 16.36
CA THR A 522 14.65 -9.14 16.78
C THR A 522 13.48 -10.06 16.46
N THR A 523 13.68 -11.15 15.73
CA THR A 523 12.61 -12.04 15.25
C THR A 523 12.09 -12.94 16.37
N THR A 524 10.81 -12.79 16.74
CA THR A 524 10.01 -13.65 17.62
C THR A 524 8.77 -14.22 16.92
N GLY A 525 8.51 -13.81 15.66
CA GLY A 525 7.55 -14.45 14.75
C GLY A 525 6.38 -13.57 14.27
N LEU A 526 6.23 -12.35 14.81
CA LEU A 526 5.14 -11.42 14.48
C LEU A 526 5.61 -9.95 14.34
N GLU A 527 6.91 -9.69 14.22
CA GLU A 527 7.51 -8.34 14.26
C GLU A 527 7.23 -7.44 13.07
N TRP A 528 6.91 -8.00 11.91
CA TRP A 528 6.83 -7.23 10.68
C TRP A 528 5.44 -7.40 10.09
N ALA A 529 4.56 -6.49 10.50
CA ALA A 529 3.15 -6.52 10.23
C ALA A 529 2.76 -5.45 9.20
N PRO A 530 1.75 -5.70 8.37
CA PRO A 530 0.92 -4.67 7.79
C PRO A 530 0.45 -3.67 8.85
N VAL A 531 0.40 -2.39 8.49
CA VAL A 531 -0.07 -1.32 9.38
C VAL A 531 -1.09 -0.43 8.68
N LEU A 532 -2.07 0.07 9.44
CA LEU A 532 -2.95 1.12 8.95
C LEU A 532 -2.12 2.39 8.72
N ASP A 533 -1.94 2.78 7.46
CA ASP A 533 -1.07 3.90 7.06
C ASP A 533 -1.83 5.13 6.54
N GLY A 534 -3.16 5.03 6.44
CA GLY A 534 -4.01 6.12 5.95
C GLY A 534 -3.89 6.38 4.44
N ASP A 535 -3.18 5.50 3.71
CA ASP A 535 -2.96 5.61 2.27
C ASP A 535 -3.24 4.28 1.56
N PHE A 536 -2.30 3.32 1.60
CA PHE A 536 -2.51 2.01 0.98
C PHE A 536 -3.58 1.24 1.74
N PHE A 537 -3.46 1.21 3.08
CA PHE A 537 -4.55 0.86 3.98
C PHE A 537 -5.13 2.15 4.55
N ALA A 538 -6.11 2.68 3.82
CA ALA A 538 -6.74 3.96 4.12
C ALA A 538 -7.69 3.91 5.33
N ASP A 539 -8.30 2.76 5.61
CA ASP A 539 -9.25 2.54 6.70
C ASP A 539 -9.22 1.04 7.08
N TYR A 540 -9.89 0.69 8.17
CA TYR A 540 -10.15 -0.71 8.53
C TYR A 540 -11.09 -1.37 7.51
N TYR A 541 -10.90 -2.66 7.30
CA TYR A 541 -11.64 -3.45 6.31
C TYR A 541 -13.09 -3.60 6.75
N THR A 542 -13.39 -3.67 8.05
CA THR A 542 -14.77 -3.53 8.54
C THR A 542 -15.44 -2.28 7.98
N ASN A 543 -14.81 -1.13 8.17
CA ASN A 543 -15.34 0.15 7.72
C ASN A 543 -15.46 0.20 6.20
N GLN A 544 -14.47 -0.32 5.47
CA GLN A 544 -14.50 -0.39 4.01
C GLN A 544 -15.63 -1.29 3.50
N LEU A 545 -15.85 -2.45 4.13
CA LEU A 545 -16.93 -3.37 3.76
C LEU A 545 -18.31 -2.72 3.97
N GLU A 546 -18.52 -2.08 5.11
CA GLU A 546 -19.78 -1.40 5.44
C GLU A 546 -20.08 -0.25 4.48
N LYS A 547 -19.05 0.54 4.12
CA LYS A 547 -19.16 1.65 3.15
C LYS A 547 -19.19 1.18 1.70
N GLY A 548 -18.87 -0.09 1.44
CA GLY A 548 -18.72 -0.62 0.08
C GLY A 548 -17.43 -0.17 -0.63
N ASN A 549 -16.41 0.30 0.09
CA ASN A 549 -15.16 0.86 -0.41
C ASN A 549 -14.11 -0.23 -0.73
N PHE A 550 -14.37 -1.04 -1.75
CA PHE A 550 -13.47 -2.08 -2.25
C PHE A 550 -13.69 -2.31 -3.74
N ALA A 551 -12.69 -2.82 -4.45
CA ALA A 551 -12.78 -3.11 -5.88
C ALA A 551 -13.89 -4.16 -6.15
N LYS A 552 -14.85 -3.81 -7.01
CA LYS A 552 -16.06 -4.60 -7.28
C LYS A 552 -15.82 -5.68 -8.34
N VAL A 553 -14.86 -6.57 -8.07
CA VAL A 553 -14.49 -7.67 -8.97
C VAL A 553 -15.02 -9.01 -8.45
N PRO A 554 -15.36 -9.98 -9.32
CA PRO A 554 -15.68 -11.34 -8.88
C PRO A 554 -14.55 -11.99 -8.09
N ILE A 555 -14.92 -12.77 -7.07
CA ILE A 555 -13.94 -13.49 -6.23
C ILE A 555 -14.19 -14.99 -6.16
N LEU A 556 -13.12 -15.75 -5.98
CA LEU A 556 -13.15 -17.17 -5.60
C LEU A 556 -12.30 -17.31 -4.33
N ILE A 557 -12.92 -17.63 -3.20
CA ILE A 557 -12.19 -17.69 -1.93
C ILE A 557 -12.50 -18.96 -1.14
N GLY A 558 -11.47 -19.58 -0.57
CA GLY A 558 -11.62 -20.82 0.18
C GLY A 558 -10.54 -21.03 1.22
N ALA A 559 -10.62 -22.16 1.92
CA ALA A 559 -9.63 -22.57 2.90
C ALA A 559 -9.55 -24.09 3.01
N ASN A 560 -8.46 -24.60 3.57
CA ASN A 560 -8.33 -25.99 3.99
C ASN A 560 -9.24 -26.25 5.19
N THR A 561 -9.56 -27.51 5.48
CA THR A 561 -10.51 -27.84 6.55
C THR A 561 -9.90 -27.65 7.94
N ASP A 562 -8.60 -27.97 8.08
CA ASP A 562 -7.89 -28.05 9.36
C ASP A 562 -6.77 -27.00 9.43
N GLU A 563 -7.01 -25.80 8.91
CA GLU A 563 -6.04 -24.67 8.87
C GLU A 563 -5.28 -24.48 10.19
N GLY A 564 -6.03 -24.52 11.30
CA GLY A 564 -5.48 -24.27 12.61
C GLY A 564 -4.52 -25.34 13.10
N THR A 565 -4.33 -26.46 12.42
CA THR A 565 -3.25 -27.40 12.77
C THR A 565 -1.86 -26.82 12.48
N SER A 566 -1.74 -25.84 11.58
CA SER A 566 -0.51 -25.05 11.36
C SER A 566 -0.39 -23.82 12.27
N PHE A 567 -1.52 -23.26 12.73
CA PHE A 567 -1.56 -21.97 13.43
C PHE A 567 -2.02 -22.04 14.89
N GLY A 568 -2.44 -23.21 15.34
CA GLY A 568 -2.89 -23.46 16.70
C GLY A 568 -1.79 -23.17 17.68
N ARG A 569 -2.11 -22.36 18.71
CA ARG A 569 -1.21 -22.20 19.85
C ARG A 569 -1.31 -23.47 20.67
N ASN A 570 -0.44 -24.42 20.40
CA ASN A 570 -0.40 -25.71 21.11
C ASN A 570 0.75 -25.78 22.12
N ARG A 571 1.54 -24.70 22.19
CA ARG A 571 2.67 -24.54 23.09
C ARG A 571 2.54 -23.24 23.87
N ARG A 572 2.79 -23.31 25.17
CA ARG A 572 2.91 -22.16 26.06
C ARG A 572 4.26 -21.47 25.85
N PRO A 573 4.43 -20.22 26.33
CA PRO A 573 5.71 -19.51 26.23
C PRO A 573 6.91 -20.23 26.86
N ASP A 574 6.67 -21.08 27.86
CA ASP A 574 7.69 -21.90 28.53
C ASP A 574 8.05 -23.20 27.77
N GLY A 575 7.43 -23.44 26.60
CA GLY A 575 7.61 -24.64 25.79
C GLY A 575 6.71 -25.83 26.19
N GLY A 576 5.93 -25.71 27.27
CA GLY A 576 4.93 -26.69 27.68
C GLY A 576 3.76 -26.79 26.70
N ASN A 577 2.98 -27.88 26.77
CA ASN A 577 1.78 -28.04 25.97
C ASN A 577 0.59 -27.27 26.56
N ILE A 578 -0.44 -27.05 25.75
CA ILE A 578 -1.74 -26.60 26.25
C ILE A 578 -2.55 -27.81 26.70
N ASP A 579 -2.58 -28.03 28.01
CA ASP A 579 -3.21 -29.21 28.61
C ASP A 579 -4.42 -28.88 29.50
N THR A 580 -4.46 -27.67 30.05
CA THR A 580 -5.51 -27.24 31.00
C THR A 580 -6.33 -26.09 30.44
N ASP A 581 -7.51 -25.86 31.03
CA ASP A 581 -8.35 -24.71 30.64
C ASP A 581 -7.66 -23.38 30.93
N GLU A 582 -6.77 -23.35 31.92
CA GLU A 582 -5.93 -22.17 32.20
C GLU A 582 -4.91 -21.95 31.08
N ASP A 583 -4.24 -22.99 30.62
CA ASP A 583 -3.31 -22.88 29.48
C ASP A 583 -4.05 -22.37 28.21
N MET A 584 -5.29 -22.82 28.02
CA MET A 584 -6.14 -22.38 26.90
C MET A 584 -6.59 -20.92 27.07
N ARG A 585 -6.97 -20.52 28.29
CA ARG A 585 -7.28 -19.12 28.63
C ARG A 585 -6.10 -18.21 28.30
N ASP A 586 -4.90 -18.57 28.74
CA ASP A 586 -3.67 -17.83 28.44
C ASP A 586 -3.43 -17.71 26.93
N ALA A 587 -3.65 -18.81 26.18
CA ALA A 587 -3.52 -18.78 24.73
C ALA A 587 -4.54 -17.86 24.07
N ILE A 588 -5.81 -17.88 24.48
CA ILE A 588 -6.84 -16.97 23.95
C ILE A 588 -6.52 -15.52 24.29
N GLY A 589 -6.06 -15.25 25.51
CA GLY A 589 -5.66 -13.90 25.95
C GLY A 589 -4.59 -13.26 25.05
N THR A 590 -3.84 -14.04 24.28
CA THR A 590 -2.84 -13.51 23.36
C THR A 590 -3.39 -12.89 22.08
N ILE A 591 -4.65 -13.18 21.71
CA ILE A 591 -5.32 -12.57 20.54
C ILE A 591 -6.29 -11.45 20.93
N ILE A 592 -6.50 -11.24 22.23
CA ILE A 592 -7.30 -10.13 22.75
C ILE A 592 -6.32 -9.06 23.25
N PRO A 593 -6.31 -7.84 22.68
CA PRO A 593 -5.36 -6.82 23.08
C PRO A 593 -5.67 -6.31 24.51
N PRO A 594 -4.65 -5.96 25.31
CA PRO A 594 -4.86 -5.43 26.66
C PRO A 594 -5.73 -4.16 26.72
N GLN A 595 -5.79 -3.39 25.64
CA GLN A 595 -6.55 -2.15 25.53
C GLN A 595 -8.01 -2.35 25.08
N VAL A 596 -8.49 -3.60 24.98
CA VAL A 596 -9.83 -3.91 24.45
C VAL A 596 -10.98 -3.31 25.26
N GLU A 597 -10.77 -3.02 26.55
CA GLU A 597 -11.78 -2.38 27.39
C GLU A 597 -12.10 -0.96 26.89
N GLU A 598 -11.12 -0.25 26.33
CA GLU A 598 -11.31 1.09 25.77
C GLU A 598 -12.17 1.08 24.50
N THR A 599 -12.13 0.01 23.71
CA THR A 599 -12.84 -0.08 22.43
C THR A 599 -14.19 -0.79 22.57
N THR A 600 -14.31 -1.78 23.45
CA THR A 600 -15.51 -2.64 23.57
C THR A 600 -16.32 -2.40 24.84
N GLY A 601 -15.70 -1.87 25.90
CA GLY A 601 -16.27 -1.81 27.25
C GLY A 601 -16.25 -3.14 28.02
N ASN A 602 -15.75 -4.23 27.42
CA ASN A 602 -15.55 -5.52 28.07
C ASN A 602 -14.08 -5.74 28.41
N SER A 603 -13.82 -6.40 29.52
CA SER A 603 -12.48 -6.82 29.92
C SER A 603 -11.93 -7.96 29.04
N VAL A 604 -10.62 -8.16 29.08
CA VAL A 604 -9.95 -9.29 28.42
C VAL A 604 -10.52 -10.63 28.93
N ASP A 605 -10.78 -10.72 30.24
CA ASP A 605 -11.30 -11.94 30.85
C ASP A 605 -12.71 -12.26 30.39
N GLU A 606 -13.61 -11.27 30.28
CA GLU A 606 -14.97 -11.47 29.79
C GLU A 606 -14.99 -11.98 28.34
N LEU A 607 -14.22 -11.35 27.44
CA LEU A 607 -14.13 -11.80 26.04
C LEU A 607 -13.45 -13.18 25.92
N THR A 608 -12.50 -13.48 26.82
CA THR A 608 -11.87 -14.80 26.88
C THR A 608 -12.85 -15.86 27.35
N ASP A 609 -13.69 -15.55 28.35
CA ASP A 609 -14.74 -16.44 28.85
C ASP A 609 -15.75 -16.78 27.76
N GLU A 610 -16.18 -15.79 26.98
CA GLU A 610 -17.06 -16.00 25.83
C GLU A 610 -16.46 -16.98 24.82
N LEU A 611 -15.18 -16.80 24.45
CA LEU A 611 -14.48 -17.71 23.54
C LEU A 611 -14.28 -19.11 24.14
N MET A 612 -14.04 -19.22 25.45
CA MET A 612 -13.93 -20.50 26.15
C MET A 612 -15.26 -21.27 26.14
N GLU A 613 -16.40 -20.57 26.20
CA GLU A 613 -17.74 -21.16 26.09
C GLU A 613 -18.05 -21.59 24.64
N ILE A 614 -17.78 -20.71 23.67
CA ILE A 614 -18.02 -20.98 22.25
C ILE A 614 -17.18 -22.14 21.72
N TYR A 615 -15.93 -22.24 22.17
CA TYR A 615 -15.03 -23.35 21.88
C TYR A 615 -14.87 -24.21 23.13
N PRO A 616 -15.78 -25.16 23.41
CA PRO A 616 -15.72 -25.96 24.62
C PRO A 616 -14.54 -26.94 24.60
N ASN A 617 -14.11 -27.38 25.78
CA ASN A 617 -13.15 -28.47 25.94
C ASN A 617 -13.79 -29.83 25.60
N ASP A 618 -14.16 -30.01 24.33
CA ASP A 618 -14.80 -31.19 23.79
C ASP A 618 -14.16 -31.55 22.44
N GLN A 619 -13.37 -32.63 22.42
CA GLN A 619 -12.68 -33.10 21.23
C GLN A 619 -13.62 -33.53 20.09
N ARG A 620 -14.94 -33.68 20.34
CA ARG A 620 -15.94 -34.00 19.30
C ARG A 620 -16.24 -32.83 18.37
N VAL A 621 -15.99 -31.59 18.80
CA VAL A 621 -16.30 -30.37 18.02
C VAL A 621 -15.05 -29.61 17.56
N GLY A 622 -13.85 -30.10 17.89
CA GLY A 622 -12.58 -29.53 17.44
C GLY A 622 -12.12 -30.03 16.06
N ILE A 623 -10.95 -29.56 15.62
CA ILE A 623 -10.32 -29.97 14.35
C ILE A 623 -8.91 -30.56 14.58
N PRO A 624 -8.41 -31.52 13.79
CA PRO A 624 -9.16 -32.33 12.84
C PRO A 624 -10.37 -32.99 13.48
N SER A 625 -11.33 -33.48 12.71
CA SER A 625 -12.52 -34.14 13.26
C SER A 625 -12.21 -35.55 13.80
N LEU A 626 -13.07 -36.11 14.64
CA LEU A 626 -12.94 -37.53 15.05
C LEU A 626 -13.25 -38.51 13.91
N GLU A 627 -13.90 -38.05 12.85
CA GLU A 627 -14.11 -38.85 11.64
C GLU A 627 -12.80 -39.01 10.84
N SER A 628 -12.04 -37.92 10.69
CA SER A 628 -10.76 -37.93 9.97
C SER A 628 -9.63 -38.54 10.80
N TRP A 629 -9.63 -38.30 12.11
CA TRP A 629 -8.66 -38.85 13.05
C TRP A 629 -9.40 -39.45 14.26
N PRO A 630 -9.71 -40.76 14.28
CA PRO A 630 -10.53 -41.40 15.32
C PRO A 630 -9.74 -41.72 16.60
N HIS A 631 -9.02 -40.74 17.15
CA HIS A 631 -8.27 -40.84 18.40
C HIS A 631 -8.68 -39.73 19.38
N ILE A 632 -9.05 -40.10 20.59
CA ILE A 632 -9.27 -39.15 21.68
C ILE A 632 -7.95 -38.97 22.42
N ILE A 633 -7.41 -37.75 22.41
CA ILE A 633 -6.16 -37.40 23.10
C ILE A 633 -6.42 -37.45 24.61
N LYS A 634 -5.69 -38.28 25.35
CA LYS A 634 -5.83 -38.43 26.80
C LYS A 634 -4.54 -38.02 27.50
N PRO A 635 -4.62 -37.46 28.72
CA PRO A 635 -3.43 -37.20 29.52
C PRO A 635 -2.53 -38.44 29.60
N GLY A 636 -1.25 -38.28 29.29
CA GLY A 636 -0.25 -39.35 29.31
C GLY A 636 -0.20 -40.24 28.07
N ASP A 637 -0.97 -39.97 27.01
CA ASP A 637 -0.74 -40.59 25.70
C ASP A 637 0.31 -39.83 24.87
N SER A 638 0.90 -40.49 23.86
CA SER A 638 1.97 -39.90 23.05
C SER A 638 1.55 -38.66 22.26
N TYR A 639 0.26 -38.53 21.94
CA TYR A 639 -0.25 -37.34 21.26
C TYR A 639 -0.44 -36.18 22.24
N ALA A 640 -0.81 -36.45 23.49
CA ALA A 640 -0.84 -35.44 24.55
C ALA A 640 0.57 -34.88 24.81
N GLU A 641 1.61 -35.72 24.82
CA GLU A 641 3.00 -35.27 24.93
C GLU A 641 3.46 -34.44 23.73
N LEU A 642 3.01 -34.80 22.53
CA LEU A 642 3.41 -34.12 21.29
C LEU A 642 2.67 -32.79 21.07
N LEU A 643 1.37 -32.76 21.34
CA LEU A 643 0.42 -31.74 20.85
C LEU A 643 -0.35 -31.03 21.98
N GLY A 644 -0.43 -31.63 23.17
CA GLY A 644 -1.31 -31.22 24.25
C GLY A 644 -2.72 -31.81 24.16
N VAL A 645 -3.39 -31.98 25.31
CA VAL A 645 -4.73 -32.57 25.35
C VAL A 645 -5.82 -31.63 24.80
N GLN A 646 -5.56 -30.31 24.76
CA GLN A 646 -6.49 -29.33 24.17
C GLN A 646 -6.23 -29.06 22.68
N TYR A 647 -5.34 -29.82 22.02
CA TYR A 647 -4.93 -29.61 20.63
C TYR A 647 -6.11 -29.33 19.68
N ARG A 648 -7.16 -30.17 19.70
CA ARG A 648 -8.29 -30.01 18.77
C ARG A 648 -9.10 -28.73 19.00
N ARG A 649 -9.18 -28.29 20.26
CA ARG A 649 -9.86 -27.05 20.65
C ARG A 649 -9.06 -25.84 20.22
N SER A 650 -7.75 -25.84 20.54
CA SER A 650 -6.83 -24.76 20.16
C SER A 650 -6.80 -24.57 18.64
N THR A 651 -6.56 -25.63 17.89
CA THR A 651 -6.53 -25.58 16.43
C THR A 651 -7.88 -25.14 15.84
N ALA A 652 -9.03 -25.52 16.41
CA ALA A 652 -10.33 -25.02 15.96
C ALA A 652 -10.44 -23.49 16.08
N LEU A 653 -10.13 -22.96 17.26
CA LEU A 653 -10.21 -21.53 17.55
C LEU A 653 -9.23 -20.72 16.69
N PHE A 654 -7.95 -21.08 16.68
CA PHE A 654 -6.94 -20.30 15.95
C PHE A 654 -7.02 -20.48 14.44
N GLY A 655 -7.45 -21.65 13.94
CA GLY A 655 -7.76 -21.82 12.53
C GLY A 655 -8.93 -20.94 12.09
N ASP A 656 -9.94 -20.84 12.95
CA ASP A 656 -11.09 -19.97 12.71
C ASP A 656 -10.69 -18.49 12.70
N PHE A 657 -9.88 -18.07 13.69
CA PHE A 657 -9.34 -16.72 13.81
C PHE A 657 -8.45 -16.32 12.62
N ILE A 658 -7.50 -17.17 12.24
CA ILE A 658 -6.50 -16.79 11.23
C ILE A 658 -7.06 -16.87 9.81
N MET A 659 -7.90 -17.87 9.51
CA MET A 659 -8.29 -18.19 8.13
C MET A 659 -9.80 -18.15 7.88
N HIS A 660 -10.59 -18.84 8.72
CA HIS A 660 -11.96 -19.17 8.33
C HIS A 660 -12.97 -18.03 8.48
N TYR A 661 -12.90 -17.24 9.56
CA TYR A 661 -13.93 -16.22 9.81
C TYR A 661 -13.89 -15.15 8.73
N GLN A 662 -12.68 -14.78 8.33
CA GLN A 662 -12.45 -13.76 7.32
C GLN A 662 -12.93 -14.23 5.96
N ARG A 663 -12.61 -15.48 5.58
CA ARG A 663 -13.13 -16.10 4.36
C ARG A 663 -14.67 -16.07 4.32
N ARG A 664 -15.36 -16.47 5.40
CA ARG A 664 -16.84 -16.44 5.44
C ARG A 664 -17.36 -15.00 5.37
N ARG A 665 -16.78 -14.11 6.17
CA ARG A 665 -17.13 -12.69 6.22
C ARG A 665 -17.06 -12.02 4.84
N MET A 666 -16.00 -12.29 4.09
CA MET A 666 -15.77 -11.72 2.76
C MET A 666 -16.77 -12.25 1.73
N ASN A 667 -17.07 -13.55 1.73
CA ASN A 667 -18.12 -14.12 0.86
C ASN A 667 -19.48 -13.46 1.14
N LYS A 668 -19.86 -13.31 2.43
CA LYS A 668 -21.09 -12.63 2.82
C LYS A 668 -21.12 -11.18 2.35
N ALA A 669 -20.02 -10.46 2.49
CA ALA A 669 -19.95 -9.06 2.08
C ALA A 669 -20.07 -8.89 0.55
N TRP A 670 -19.44 -9.77 -0.23
CA TRP A 670 -19.60 -9.79 -1.69
C TRP A 670 -21.02 -10.10 -2.13
N ALA A 671 -21.64 -11.12 -1.51
CA ALA A 671 -23.02 -11.49 -1.78
C ALA A 671 -24.00 -10.35 -1.46
N LYS A 672 -23.82 -9.65 -0.33
CA LYS A 672 -24.63 -8.46 0.03
C LYS A 672 -24.51 -7.33 -0.98
N ASN A 673 -23.37 -7.22 -1.67
CA ASN A 673 -23.14 -6.23 -2.72
C ASN A 673 -23.58 -6.71 -4.12
N GLY A 674 -24.15 -7.91 -4.25
CA GLY A 674 -24.58 -8.46 -5.54
C GLY A 674 -23.42 -8.80 -6.48
N ILE A 675 -22.21 -9.00 -5.96
CA ILE A 675 -21.02 -9.30 -6.75
C ILE A 675 -20.83 -10.81 -6.81
N PRO A 676 -20.62 -11.41 -8.00
CA PRO A 676 -20.37 -12.84 -8.12
C PRO A 676 -19.20 -13.28 -7.23
N ASN A 677 -19.45 -14.27 -6.38
CA ASN A 677 -18.41 -14.85 -5.55
C ASN A 677 -18.65 -16.35 -5.34
N TYR A 678 -17.56 -17.10 -5.17
CA TYR A 678 -17.57 -18.55 -5.09
C TYR A 678 -16.74 -19.03 -3.89
N ALA A 679 -17.39 -19.74 -2.96
CA ALA A 679 -16.71 -20.29 -1.79
C ALA A 679 -16.30 -21.75 -2.00
N TYR A 680 -15.13 -22.16 -1.50
CA TYR A 680 -14.79 -23.57 -1.36
C TYR A 680 -14.20 -23.93 0.02
N ARG A 681 -14.27 -25.23 0.33
CA ARG A 681 -13.48 -25.87 1.38
C ARG A 681 -12.68 -27.03 0.79
N PHE A 682 -11.37 -27.02 0.99
CA PHE A 682 -10.51 -28.14 0.59
C PHE A 682 -10.47 -29.16 1.73
N ASN A 683 -10.83 -30.41 1.43
CA ASN A 683 -10.97 -31.48 2.41
C ASN A 683 -10.33 -32.79 1.92
N ILE A 684 -9.10 -32.68 1.42
CA ILE A 684 -8.32 -33.82 0.92
C ILE A 684 -7.02 -33.88 1.71
N VAL A 685 -6.78 -34.96 2.44
CA VAL A 685 -5.51 -35.19 3.13
C VAL A 685 -4.47 -35.63 2.09
N PRO A 686 -3.37 -34.88 1.88
CA PRO A 686 -2.33 -35.29 0.94
C PRO A 686 -1.56 -36.54 1.39
N ASN A 687 -0.88 -37.19 0.45
CA ASN A 687 -0.12 -38.40 0.76
C ASN A 687 0.91 -38.16 1.88
N GLU A 688 1.05 -39.15 2.77
CA GLU A 688 2.00 -39.15 3.89
C GLU A 688 1.85 -37.98 4.87
N GLN A 689 0.72 -37.27 4.85
CA GLN A 689 0.40 -36.28 5.88
C GLN A 689 0.13 -36.99 7.21
N ALA A 690 0.62 -36.41 8.30
CA ALA A 690 0.36 -36.96 9.63
C ALA A 690 -1.15 -36.91 9.93
N VAL A 691 -1.70 -38.01 10.46
CA VAL A 691 -3.15 -38.13 10.71
C VAL A 691 -3.70 -37.01 11.61
N TYR A 692 -2.90 -36.55 12.58
CA TYR A 692 -3.28 -35.46 13.48
C TYR A 692 -3.20 -34.06 12.86
N ALA A 693 -2.53 -33.91 11.72
CA ALA A 693 -2.48 -32.65 10.98
C ALA A 693 -3.69 -32.50 10.04
N GLY A 694 -4.37 -33.59 9.69
CA GLY A 694 -5.54 -33.56 8.83
C GLY A 694 -5.28 -32.85 7.50
N VAL A 695 -6.23 -32.03 7.08
CA VAL A 695 -6.14 -31.15 5.91
C VAL A 695 -5.63 -29.79 6.37
N THR A 696 -4.34 -29.75 6.72
CA THR A 696 -3.66 -28.57 7.27
C THR A 696 -3.55 -27.42 6.27
N HIS A 697 -2.87 -26.32 6.64
CA HIS A 697 -2.64 -25.19 5.74
C HIS A 697 -1.85 -25.58 4.48
N PHE A 698 -1.99 -24.85 3.37
CA PHE A 698 -1.21 -24.98 2.12
C PHE A 698 -1.49 -26.22 1.23
N GLN A 699 -2.41 -27.11 1.61
CA GLN A 699 -2.51 -28.42 0.96
C GLN A 699 -3.12 -28.40 -0.45
N GLU A 700 -3.96 -27.40 -0.78
CA GLU A 700 -4.65 -27.32 -2.07
C GLU A 700 -3.75 -26.84 -3.22
N VAL A 701 -2.63 -26.16 -2.93
CA VAL A 701 -1.79 -25.49 -3.94
C VAL A 701 -1.34 -26.46 -5.03
N ALA A 702 -0.93 -27.67 -4.63
CA ALA A 702 -0.48 -28.71 -5.56
C ALA A 702 -1.61 -29.18 -6.52
N PHE A 703 -2.86 -29.17 -6.04
CA PHE A 703 -4.05 -29.54 -6.83
C PHE A 703 -4.44 -28.42 -7.78
N VAL A 704 -4.45 -27.18 -7.30
CA VAL A 704 -4.80 -25.98 -8.08
C VAL A 704 -3.83 -25.77 -9.23
N LEU A 705 -2.53 -25.80 -8.95
CA LEU A 705 -1.49 -25.58 -9.96
C LEU A 705 -1.21 -26.80 -10.82
N TYR A 706 -1.88 -27.93 -10.55
CA TYR A 706 -1.70 -29.19 -11.26
C TYR A 706 -0.25 -29.73 -11.20
N ASN A 707 0.43 -29.50 -10.07
CA ASN A 707 1.77 -30.02 -9.79
C ASN A 707 1.71 -31.51 -9.39
N ILE A 708 1.17 -32.34 -10.27
CA ILE A 708 0.87 -33.76 -10.02
C ILE A 708 2.11 -34.65 -9.82
N ASN A 709 3.28 -34.09 -10.10
CA ASN A 709 4.58 -34.74 -9.88
C ASN A 709 5.17 -34.41 -8.50
N GLY A 710 4.59 -33.45 -7.76
CA GLY A 710 5.05 -33.05 -6.43
C GLY A 710 6.39 -32.31 -6.46
N TYR A 711 6.71 -31.59 -7.54
CA TYR A 711 7.95 -30.82 -7.62
C TYR A 711 8.01 -29.76 -6.52
N GLY A 712 9.17 -29.63 -5.87
CA GLY A 712 9.37 -28.70 -4.75
C GLY A 712 8.80 -29.18 -3.41
N TYR A 713 8.05 -30.28 -3.36
CA TYR A 713 7.55 -30.85 -2.12
C TYR A 713 8.53 -31.90 -1.58
N SER A 714 8.79 -31.86 -0.27
CA SER A 714 9.62 -32.87 0.41
C SER A 714 8.96 -34.26 0.41
N ARG A 715 7.62 -34.30 0.37
CA ARG A 715 6.81 -35.51 0.17
C ARG A 715 5.86 -35.27 -0.98
N ASN A 716 5.82 -36.19 -1.95
CA ASN A 716 4.95 -36.03 -3.10
C ASN A 716 3.47 -36.10 -2.67
N PRO A 717 2.67 -35.02 -2.82
CA PRO A 717 1.25 -34.98 -2.41
C PRO A 717 0.38 -36.01 -3.15
N PHE A 718 0.80 -36.41 -4.35
CA PHE A 718 0.13 -37.36 -5.24
C PHE A 718 0.76 -38.75 -5.24
N GLY A 719 1.66 -39.01 -4.28
CA GLY A 719 2.19 -40.33 -4.01
C GLY A 719 1.16 -41.25 -3.34
N GLY A 720 1.63 -42.28 -2.66
CA GLY A 720 0.79 -43.22 -1.91
C GLY A 720 0.58 -44.56 -2.60
N GLN A 721 -0.37 -45.34 -2.10
CA GLN A 721 -0.64 -46.72 -2.52
C GLN A 721 -2.12 -46.91 -2.91
N GLY A 722 -2.42 -47.93 -3.72
CA GLY A 722 -3.80 -48.25 -4.12
C GLY A 722 -4.39 -47.26 -5.12
N SER A 723 -5.69 -46.94 -4.97
CA SER A 723 -6.40 -46.01 -5.88
C SER A 723 -6.11 -44.53 -5.60
N TYR A 724 -5.63 -44.20 -4.39
CA TYR A 724 -5.41 -42.82 -3.94
C TYR A 724 -4.64 -41.95 -4.94
N PRO A 725 -3.49 -42.38 -5.52
CA PRO A 725 -2.77 -41.55 -6.49
C PRO A 725 -3.63 -41.20 -7.72
N GLY A 726 -4.46 -42.13 -8.18
CA GLY A 726 -5.37 -41.92 -9.30
C GLY A 726 -6.51 -40.98 -8.95
N ASP A 727 -7.10 -41.16 -7.77
CA ASP A 727 -8.20 -40.33 -7.26
C ASP A 727 -7.73 -38.89 -7.01
N ALA A 728 -6.56 -38.72 -6.39
CA ALA A 728 -5.94 -37.41 -6.13
C ALA A 728 -5.60 -36.67 -7.43
N LYS A 729 -5.01 -37.35 -8.42
CA LYS A 729 -4.71 -36.75 -9.74
C LYS A 729 -5.98 -36.39 -10.52
N THR A 730 -7.02 -37.20 -10.40
CA THR A 730 -8.34 -36.91 -10.99
C THR A 730 -8.93 -35.66 -10.36
N MET A 731 -8.89 -35.56 -9.03
CA MET A 731 -9.40 -34.39 -8.32
C MET A 731 -8.57 -33.13 -8.58
N ALA A 732 -7.24 -33.23 -8.69
CA ALA A 732 -6.39 -32.12 -9.12
C ALA A 732 -6.76 -31.60 -10.52
N LYS A 733 -7.11 -32.50 -11.44
CA LYS A 733 -7.59 -32.09 -12.77
C LYS A 733 -8.89 -31.31 -12.66
N THR A 734 -9.83 -31.75 -11.84
CA THR A 734 -11.11 -31.06 -11.59
C THR A 734 -10.88 -29.67 -11.00
N ILE A 735 -10.07 -29.58 -9.93
CA ILE A 735 -9.75 -28.32 -9.23
C ILE A 735 -9.02 -27.36 -10.17
N SER A 736 -7.93 -27.79 -10.82
CA SER A 736 -7.18 -26.94 -11.74
C SER A 736 -8.04 -26.43 -12.91
N THR A 737 -8.93 -27.28 -13.44
CA THR A 737 -9.89 -26.87 -14.48
C THR A 737 -10.81 -25.75 -14.00
N ALA A 738 -11.27 -25.79 -12.75
CA ALA A 738 -12.13 -24.76 -12.18
C ALA A 738 -11.41 -23.40 -12.07
N TRP A 739 -10.13 -23.39 -11.66
CA TRP A 739 -9.32 -22.16 -11.64
C TRP A 739 -9.09 -21.62 -13.05
N ILE A 740 -8.75 -22.50 -14.01
CA ILE A 740 -8.58 -22.13 -15.43
C ILE A 740 -9.88 -21.55 -16.01
N ASN A 741 -11.04 -22.10 -15.65
CA ASN A 741 -12.33 -21.54 -16.02
C ASN A 741 -12.48 -20.12 -15.45
N PHE A 742 -12.21 -19.93 -14.16
CA PHE A 742 -12.33 -18.62 -13.52
C PHE A 742 -11.41 -17.57 -14.15
N PHE A 743 -10.15 -17.91 -14.47
CA PHE A 743 -9.25 -16.98 -15.18
C PHE A 743 -9.80 -16.52 -16.54
N ASN A 744 -10.48 -17.43 -17.25
CA ASN A 744 -11.03 -17.15 -18.57
C ASN A 744 -12.38 -16.43 -18.52
N THR A 745 -13.28 -16.82 -17.61
CA THR A 745 -14.70 -16.44 -17.65
C THR A 745 -15.24 -15.84 -16.35
N LEU A 746 -14.43 -15.73 -15.29
CA LEU A 746 -14.83 -15.32 -13.94
C LEU A 746 -15.91 -16.23 -13.31
N ASP A 747 -16.01 -17.47 -13.79
CA ASP A 747 -16.92 -18.51 -13.31
C ASP A 747 -16.17 -19.85 -13.27
N PRO A 748 -16.04 -20.52 -12.11
CA PRO A 748 -15.30 -21.77 -12.00
C PRO A 748 -15.97 -22.96 -12.72
N ASN A 749 -17.27 -22.89 -13.02
CA ASN A 749 -18.00 -23.98 -13.66
C ASN A 749 -17.62 -24.13 -15.15
N GLY A 750 -17.39 -23.00 -15.83
CA GLY A 750 -17.17 -22.95 -17.27
C GLY A 750 -18.28 -23.65 -18.07
N LYS A 751 -17.96 -24.10 -19.29
CA LYS A 751 -18.93 -24.77 -20.18
C LYS A 751 -19.41 -26.14 -19.69
N ALA A 752 -18.60 -26.84 -18.90
CA ALA A 752 -18.93 -28.17 -18.39
C ALA A 752 -20.02 -28.09 -17.30
N GLY A 753 -20.17 -26.94 -16.63
CA GLY A 753 -21.22 -26.75 -15.65
C GLY A 753 -21.18 -27.82 -14.56
N LYS A 754 -22.30 -28.50 -14.39
CA LYS A 754 -22.50 -29.57 -13.41
C LYS A 754 -21.60 -30.78 -13.63
N ASP A 755 -21.22 -31.06 -14.87
CA ASP A 755 -20.48 -32.27 -15.22
C ASP A 755 -19.06 -32.24 -14.67
N LEU A 756 -18.49 -31.05 -14.46
CA LEU A 756 -17.15 -30.88 -13.88
C LEU A 756 -17.06 -31.45 -12.46
N PHE A 757 -18.14 -31.34 -11.68
CA PHE A 757 -18.18 -31.77 -10.28
C PHE A 757 -19.12 -32.96 -10.07
N GLY A 758 -19.20 -33.87 -11.04
CA GLY A 758 -19.97 -35.12 -10.89
C GLY A 758 -21.49 -34.89 -10.79
N GLY A 759 -22.03 -33.96 -11.58
CA GLY A 759 -23.44 -33.58 -11.59
C GLY A 759 -23.81 -32.50 -10.57
N LYS A 760 -22.82 -31.90 -9.88
CA LYS A 760 -23.00 -30.79 -8.94
C LYS A 760 -22.56 -29.48 -9.58
N GLU A 761 -23.28 -28.40 -9.30
CA GLU A 761 -22.89 -27.06 -9.73
C GLU A 761 -22.13 -26.39 -8.59
N TRP A 762 -21.04 -25.69 -8.87
CA TRP A 762 -20.44 -24.79 -7.89
C TRP A 762 -21.30 -23.53 -7.82
N PRO A 763 -22.09 -23.36 -6.74
CA PRO A 763 -23.02 -22.25 -6.67
C PRO A 763 -22.27 -20.92 -6.51
N THR A 764 -22.84 -19.85 -7.07
CA THR A 764 -22.56 -18.50 -6.58
C THR A 764 -23.01 -18.40 -5.13
N TYR A 765 -22.19 -17.82 -4.27
CA TYR A 765 -22.51 -17.63 -2.87
C TYR A 765 -23.64 -16.59 -2.74
N ASP A 766 -24.82 -17.07 -2.38
CA ASP A 766 -26.04 -16.28 -2.30
C ASP A 766 -26.67 -16.39 -0.91
N LEU A 767 -27.26 -15.29 -0.42
CA LEU A 767 -27.85 -15.18 0.92
C LEU A 767 -29.40 -15.20 0.89
N SER A 768 -30.03 -15.46 -0.26
CA SER A 768 -31.49 -15.49 -0.34
C SER A 768 -32.11 -16.66 0.43
N GLY A 769 -31.35 -17.75 0.60
CA GLY A 769 -31.77 -18.98 1.28
C GLY A 769 -31.47 -19.05 2.78
N GLY A 770 -30.84 -18.04 3.38
CA GLY A 770 -30.41 -18.06 4.79
C GLY A 770 -29.25 -17.11 5.10
N PRO A 771 -28.74 -17.13 6.35
CA PRO A 771 -27.66 -16.24 6.79
C PRO A 771 -26.29 -16.59 6.19
N ASP A 772 -26.13 -17.81 5.67
CA ASP A 772 -24.92 -18.36 5.08
C ASP A 772 -25.18 -18.83 3.65
N GLY A 773 -24.23 -18.55 2.76
CA GLY A 773 -24.29 -19.05 1.38
C GLY A 773 -23.81 -20.49 1.26
N LYS A 774 -23.85 -20.99 0.03
CA LYS A 774 -23.36 -22.33 -0.32
C LYS A 774 -22.01 -22.24 -1.03
N GLY A 775 -21.17 -23.24 -0.79
CA GLY A 775 -19.89 -23.43 -1.47
C GLY A 775 -19.72 -24.87 -1.92
N ILE A 776 -18.57 -25.15 -2.52
CA ILE A 776 -18.16 -26.52 -2.87
C ILE A 776 -17.15 -27.05 -1.86
N VAL A 777 -17.28 -28.31 -1.47
CA VAL A 777 -16.24 -29.03 -0.73
C VAL A 777 -15.57 -30.02 -1.67
N PHE A 778 -14.24 -30.01 -1.70
CA PHE A 778 -13.44 -30.98 -2.43
C PHE A 778 -13.05 -32.13 -1.52
N ASN A 779 -13.52 -33.34 -1.81
CA ASN A 779 -13.07 -34.57 -1.15
C ASN A 779 -12.39 -35.48 -2.16
N ILE A 780 -11.56 -36.42 -1.67
CA ILE A 780 -10.82 -37.34 -2.54
C ILE A 780 -11.74 -38.17 -3.45
N ASN A 781 -12.93 -38.53 -2.96
CA ASN A 781 -13.91 -39.36 -3.68
C ASN A 781 -14.98 -38.56 -4.45
N GLY A 782 -14.81 -37.23 -4.58
CA GLY A 782 -15.75 -36.37 -5.30
C GLY A 782 -16.13 -35.09 -4.53
N SER A 783 -16.65 -34.12 -5.27
CA SER A 783 -17.08 -32.83 -4.73
C SER A 783 -18.54 -32.86 -4.25
N ALA A 784 -18.85 -32.06 -3.23
CA ALA A 784 -20.22 -31.85 -2.76
C ALA A 784 -20.51 -30.35 -2.58
N VAL A 785 -21.80 -29.99 -2.56
CA VAL A 785 -22.23 -28.63 -2.19
C VAL A 785 -22.57 -28.63 -0.72
N GLU A 786 -22.02 -27.67 0.03
CA GLU A 786 -22.29 -27.50 1.45
C GLU A 786 -22.78 -26.08 1.75
N VAL A 787 -23.59 -25.94 2.80
CA VAL A 787 -23.88 -24.63 3.40
C VAL A 787 -22.67 -24.25 4.25
N ASP A 788 -22.20 -23.02 4.10
CA ASP A 788 -21.04 -22.51 4.82
C ASP A 788 -21.44 -22.06 6.25
N ASN A 789 -21.89 -23.00 7.09
CA ASN A 789 -22.43 -22.74 8.43
C ASN A 789 -21.78 -23.58 9.54
N TRP A 790 -20.64 -24.22 9.27
CA TRP A 790 -19.88 -24.92 10.31
C TRP A 790 -19.32 -23.90 11.30
N ARG A 791 -19.31 -24.24 12.60
CA ARG A 791 -18.80 -23.40 13.71
C ARG A 791 -19.30 -21.94 13.67
N SER A 792 -20.57 -21.73 13.31
CA SER A 792 -21.12 -20.37 13.13
C SER A 792 -20.99 -19.49 14.37
N ASP A 793 -21.17 -20.02 15.58
CA ASP A 793 -21.09 -19.21 16.80
C ASP A 793 -19.70 -18.53 16.93
N GLY A 794 -18.62 -19.27 16.72
CA GLY A 794 -17.25 -18.73 16.76
C GLY A 794 -16.93 -17.78 15.62
N LEU A 795 -17.33 -18.13 14.39
CA LEU A 795 -17.04 -17.31 13.22
C LEU A 795 -17.86 -16.00 13.20
N GLU A 796 -19.11 -16.02 13.68
CA GLU A 796 -19.93 -14.82 13.84
C GLU A 796 -19.46 -13.96 15.00
N TRP A 797 -19.03 -14.57 16.12
CA TRP A 797 -18.42 -13.83 17.22
C TRP A 797 -17.19 -13.06 16.73
N MET A 798 -16.29 -13.72 15.99
CA MET A 798 -15.11 -13.07 15.41
C MET A 798 -15.47 -12.00 14.38
N ALA A 799 -16.50 -12.22 13.56
CA ALA A 799 -16.95 -11.23 12.59
C ALA A 799 -17.57 -10.00 13.25
N LYS A 800 -18.31 -10.17 14.35
CA LYS A 800 -18.87 -9.10 15.17
C LYS A 800 -17.77 -8.29 15.85
N HIS A 801 -16.72 -8.98 16.33
CA HIS A 801 -15.61 -8.37 17.05
C HIS A 801 -14.41 -7.98 16.16
N ALA A 802 -14.60 -7.98 14.83
CA ALA A 802 -13.52 -7.80 13.88
C ALA A 802 -12.85 -6.42 14.00
N LEU A 803 -13.63 -5.36 14.18
CA LEU A 803 -13.09 -4.01 14.25
C LEU A 803 -12.57 -3.67 15.65
N ASP A 804 -13.43 -3.81 16.64
CA ASP A 804 -13.25 -3.32 18.00
C ASP A 804 -12.22 -4.14 18.81
N VAL A 805 -12.14 -5.46 18.59
CA VAL A 805 -11.12 -6.31 19.22
C VAL A 805 -9.89 -6.44 18.33
N PHE A 806 -10.09 -6.82 17.07
CA PHE A 806 -8.97 -7.21 16.20
C PHE A 806 -8.39 -6.09 15.35
N GLY A 807 -9.08 -4.96 15.18
CA GLY A 807 -8.62 -3.90 14.28
C GLY A 807 -8.62 -4.32 12.81
N ASN A 808 -9.60 -5.15 12.41
CA ASN A 808 -9.78 -5.65 11.05
C ASN A 808 -10.96 -5.00 10.34
#